data_AF-A0A2G8SPB7-F1
#
_entry.id   AF-A0A2G8SPB7-F1
#
_cell.length_a   1.000
_cell.length_b   1.000
_cell.length_c   1.000
_cell.angle_alpha   90.00
_cell.angle_beta   90.00
_cell.angle_gamma   90.00
#
_symmetry.space_group_name_H-M   'P 1'
#
loop_
_entity.id
_entity.type
_entity.pdbx_description
1 polymer ?
#
loop_
_entity_poly.entity_id
_entity_poly.type
_entity_poly.pdbx_seq_one_letter_code
_entity_poly.pdbx_strand_id
1 'polypeptide(L)'
;MLCDLPDDVLFLILYELDVHSLLRCKQVCCTLKHVIEGSQRLTYTIELGINGMIDGPSTAGQSVGERLQALRQYNAQVYAGPSTSQDVEEYEGSGWSEVQKAAARHGCCPTAYVLDHGRTLVVNEPRFAQGSLEVRRRIVSLEPGMVLVAVDISQDLLVLYKDRPDNLWNKGVHLRSLGAQVGTAHPEATLAVLKNVPFSVPTIHLGDHDNARTSIKDGQIYGPFVAWKVPYDDRETTYALEVWDWKKGILVWHGRFPSLSISTYTLIDMAYLAVELWGRKVAVYRFSSPEIDSTYPSFDITSQPSVAAIDIKDTTPLFSLELFPHARDCCIVEPSPCTISPLPPPAALFWPDPALRTIAVQFHVSASSKLRNLLGDSLNSTFVVLIPQSTFREHLERASARTEGDGPLRVPWRDWGERGSVVLRSGTFPEQPHLAGLYTNSRVVPFGSRVSVFLLDSADELETIGKDKDYSSLPKWRFQHIWGSYDLANVMLHPEKSVPVFGARNLVCIDLPPVRQHMQVLAAILFAAASGAAAVAPYQQYILAPSSRTVRPAAVYLQTGSVSSEHALLDDQVFSGQPSLTLDTFNSSVTYDFGKNVGGWINFNTTSIDGSVGFTFTESSLWVSSEACDSTSNGGLDEPLVFNLTGLGHYVAPNDKERGAFRYLTIVNLGSDQVSIDDLWVHFTAMPHWADDSLQNYTGWFHSNDEKLNRVWYAGAYTNQLITIDPTRGDAIVHFGFGNISNTTLDWWLNTTITNGTSTLTDGAKRDRLVWSGDMAIAVPGIAITTFDLISIRNALDSLFVLQNANGQLPYAGYPFNILGVVSFTYHLYALIGVRNFYHWSGDQSYFDEKWLQWKAGMEWAVARIDSTGLANITDPADWLRFGMGGHNIEANSILFYTLNLGATLAQNQDDSATADRWSQLAASLQSAAIPLLWQPDVGLFKDNETTTLAPQDGNAWAVKSGLVTNASQVAQISEALQARWGPYGAPAPEAADAISPFISGFELETHFMANRTVAALTLIRNMWADFMLDDPRMTNSTFIEGYSTTGELHYAPYPNNALISHAHGWSTGPMSALTTYVGGIQLLSEAGATWAIVPQVGDLTHADVGFSTSLGGFSSKWSTNTTVFHLEISTPEGSTGTVGLLLPGNHTSAILTGKDRDGDIVHGDKLGRYWVGGLAGGDYEFTVVGL
;
A
#
# COMPACT_ATOMS: atom_id res chain seq x y z
N MET A 1 15.53 31.48 -20.03
CA MET A 1 14.80 31.88 -21.25
C MET A 1 13.33 32.14 -20.99
N LEU A 2 12.52 31.18 -20.52
CA LEU A 2 11.08 31.45 -20.28
C LEU A 2 10.84 32.44 -19.14
N CYS A 3 11.56 32.30 -18.01
CA CYS A 3 11.43 33.17 -16.83
C CYS A 3 12.04 34.58 -17.01
N ASP A 4 12.62 34.86 -18.17
CA ASP A 4 13.19 36.18 -18.51
C ASP A 4 12.16 37.08 -19.24
N LEU A 5 10.95 36.55 -19.49
CA LEU A 5 9.84 37.29 -20.12
C LEU A 5 9.11 38.18 -19.10
N PRO A 6 8.51 39.31 -19.52
CA PRO A 6 7.66 40.13 -18.65
C PRO A 6 6.44 39.36 -18.11
N ASP A 7 6.01 39.68 -16.90
CA ASP A 7 4.90 39.01 -16.18
C ASP A 7 3.59 38.99 -16.99
N ASP A 8 3.30 40.04 -17.75
CA ASP A 8 2.11 40.15 -18.60
C ASP A 8 2.17 39.19 -19.81
N VAL A 9 3.36 38.92 -20.34
CA VAL A 9 3.57 37.89 -21.38
C VAL A 9 3.47 36.50 -20.77
N LEU A 10 4.06 36.30 -19.58
CA LEU A 10 3.94 35.06 -18.83
C LEU A 10 2.48 34.75 -18.47
N PHE A 11 1.70 35.75 -18.05
CA PHE A 11 0.28 35.60 -17.78
C PHE A 11 -0.49 35.11 -19.02
N LEU A 12 -0.25 35.71 -20.20
CA LEU A 12 -0.91 35.29 -21.43
C LEU A 12 -0.54 33.86 -21.83
N ILE A 13 0.72 33.46 -21.65
CA ILE A 13 1.17 32.08 -21.90
C ILE A 13 0.49 31.12 -20.92
N LEU A 14 0.52 31.45 -19.63
CA LEU A 14 -0.07 30.63 -18.57
C LEU A 14 -1.60 30.53 -18.72
N TYR A 15 -2.26 31.58 -19.19
CA TYR A 15 -3.72 31.62 -19.40
C TYR A 15 -4.20 30.61 -20.43
N GLU A 16 -3.36 30.22 -21.39
CA GLU A 16 -3.66 29.21 -22.41
C GLU A 16 -3.40 27.76 -21.93
N LEU A 17 -2.82 27.57 -20.74
CA LEU A 17 -2.52 26.25 -20.18
C LEU A 17 -3.73 25.67 -19.44
N ASP A 18 -3.86 24.34 -19.50
CA ASP A 18 -4.81 23.61 -18.66
C ASP A 18 -4.44 23.70 -17.17
N VAL A 19 -5.39 23.36 -16.29
CA VAL A 19 -5.25 23.48 -14.84
C VAL A 19 -4.08 22.65 -14.30
N HIS A 20 -3.83 21.46 -14.86
CA HIS A 20 -2.75 20.59 -14.42
C HIS A 20 -1.38 21.14 -14.85
N SER A 21 -1.29 21.66 -16.08
CA SER A 21 -0.11 22.39 -16.57
C SER A 21 0.17 23.66 -15.75
N LEU A 22 -0.87 24.41 -15.35
CA LEU A 22 -0.76 25.56 -14.46
C LEU A 22 -0.22 25.18 -13.07
N LEU A 23 -0.75 24.11 -12.48
CA LEU A 23 -0.30 23.60 -11.18
C LEU A 23 1.15 23.11 -11.22
N ARG A 24 1.58 22.47 -12.32
CA ARG A 24 2.98 22.11 -12.55
C ARG A 24 3.86 23.35 -12.73
N CYS A 25 3.44 24.34 -13.52
CA CYS A 25 4.18 25.60 -13.68
C CYS A 25 4.40 26.31 -12.34
N LYS A 26 3.41 26.25 -11.43
CA LYS A 26 3.51 26.77 -10.06
C LYS A 26 4.58 26.05 -9.22
N GLN A 27 4.86 24.78 -9.50
CA GLN A 27 5.85 23.97 -8.78
C GLN A 27 7.26 24.07 -9.36
N VAL A 28 7.39 24.41 -10.65
CA VAL A 28 8.67 24.41 -11.37
C VAL A 28 9.55 25.62 -11.02
N CYS A 29 8.98 26.83 -10.86
CA CYS A 29 9.77 28.00 -10.45
C CYS A 29 8.96 29.10 -9.72
N CYS A 30 9.67 29.91 -8.92
CA CYS A 30 9.07 30.97 -8.11
C CYS A 30 8.46 32.11 -8.93
N THR A 31 9.04 32.45 -10.10
CA THR A 31 8.52 33.51 -10.98
C THR A 31 7.16 33.14 -11.55
N LEU A 32 7.01 31.92 -12.08
CA LEU A 32 5.72 31.43 -12.59
C LEU A 32 4.70 31.30 -11.46
N LYS A 33 5.13 30.81 -10.28
CA LYS A 33 4.27 30.81 -9.08
C LYS A 33 3.78 32.21 -8.72
N HIS A 34 4.64 33.23 -8.77
CA HIS A 34 4.27 34.61 -8.48
C HIS A 34 3.23 35.16 -9.47
N VAL A 35 3.43 34.94 -10.77
CA VAL A 35 2.48 35.37 -11.82
C VAL A 35 1.11 34.67 -11.66
N ILE A 36 1.13 33.37 -11.33
CA ILE A 36 -0.09 32.58 -11.11
C ILE A 36 -0.85 33.07 -9.86
N GLU A 37 -0.16 33.21 -8.72
CA GLU A 37 -0.78 33.63 -7.44
C GLU A 37 -1.16 35.12 -7.44
N GLY A 38 -0.45 35.95 -8.20
CA GLY A 38 -0.76 37.36 -8.38
C GLY A 38 -1.97 37.62 -9.30
N SER A 39 -2.36 36.65 -10.12
CA SER A 39 -3.49 36.77 -11.04
C SER A 39 -4.77 36.15 -10.48
N GLN A 40 -5.78 36.98 -10.23
CA GLN A 40 -7.11 36.52 -9.82
C GLN A 40 -7.75 35.59 -10.87
N ARG A 41 -7.47 35.79 -12.16
CA ARG A 41 -8.01 34.96 -13.24
C ARG A 41 -7.39 33.57 -13.26
N LEU A 42 -6.07 33.46 -13.15
CA LEU A 42 -5.40 32.14 -13.07
C LEU A 42 -5.78 31.40 -11.79
N THR A 43 -5.86 32.11 -10.67
CA THR A 43 -6.34 31.55 -9.39
C THR A 43 -7.77 31.04 -9.50
N TYR A 44 -8.67 31.80 -10.14
CA TYR A 44 -10.05 31.39 -10.37
C TYR A 44 -10.15 30.17 -11.29
N THR A 45 -9.39 30.11 -12.38
CA THR A 45 -9.33 28.93 -13.26
C THR A 45 -8.85 27.69 -12.51
N ILE A 46 -7.81 27.82 -11.67
CA ILE A 46 -7.30 26.72 -10.85
C ILE A 46 -8.35 26.25 -9.83
N GLU A 47 -8.98 27.17 -9.10
CA GLU A 47 -9.99 26.81 -8.11
C GLU A 47 -11.25 26.21 -8.74
N LEU A 48 -11.67 26.65 -9.92
CA LEU A 48 -12.73 26.01 -10.69
C LEU A 48 -12.37 24.56 -11.01
N GLY A 49 -11.17 24.34 -11.58
CA GLY A 49 -10.70 23.01 -11.93
C GLY A 49 -10.58 22.07 -10.73
N ILE A 50 -9.99 22.53 -9.62
CA ILE A 50 -9.89 21.78 -8.36
C ILE A 50 -11.26 21.33 -7.84
N ASN A 51 -12.29 22.13 -8.08
CA ASN A 51 -13.66 21.85 -7.64
C ASN A 51 -14.52 21.13 -8.69
N GLY A 52 -13.91 20.70 -9.79
CA GLY A 52 -14.60 20.05 -10.91
C GLY A 52 -15.69 20.91 -11.53
N MET A 53 -15.51 22.23 -11.51
CA MET A 53 -16.44 23.21 -12.07
C MET A 53 -15.82 23.87 -13.30
N ILE A 54 -16.67 24.32 -14.21
CA ILE A 54 -16.33 25.22 -15.32
C ILE A 54 -16.98 26.60 -15.10
N ASP A 55 -16.39 27.62 -15.70
CA ASP A 55 -16.89 28.99 -15.63
C ASP A 55 -18.26 29.10 -16.33
N GLY A 56 -19.23 29.74 -15.68
CA GLY A 56 -20.57 29.93 -16.24
C GLY A 56 -20.65 31.01 -17.32
N PRO A 57 -21.78 31.16 -18.03
CA PRO A 57 -21.93 32.13 -19.12
C PRO A 57 -21.57 33.57 -18.72
N SER A 58 -20.92 34.32 -19.62
CA SER A 58 -20.41 35.69 -19.40
C SER A 58 -21.51 36.77 -19.26
N THR A 59 -22.78 36.36 -19.21
CA THR A 59 -23.96 37.25 -19.18
C THR A 59 -24.22 37.89 -17.82
N ALA A 60 -23.58 37.41 -16.74
CA ALA A 60 -23.65 38.00 -15.42
C ALA A 60 -22.46 38.98 -15.24
N GLY A 61 -22.72 40.28 -15.20
CA GLY A 61 -21.73 41.36 -15.14
C GLY A 61 -20.87 41.44 -13.85
N GLN A 62 -20.51 40.30 -13.26
CA GLN A 62 -19.61 40.19 -12.12
C GLN A 62 -18.16 40.07 -12.55
N SER A 63 -17.28 40.71 -11.80
CA SER A 63 -15.83 40.58 -11.91
C SER A 63 -15.35 39.17 -11.55
N VAL A 64 -14.16 38.82 -12.05
CA VAL A 64 -13.48 37.55 -11.72
C VAL A 64 -13.27 37.39 -10.22
N GLY A 65 -12.98 38.48 -9.50
CA GLY A 65 -12.84 38.48 -8.04
C GLY A 65 -14.14 38.11 -7.31
N GLU A 66 -15.28 38.62 -7.77
CA GLU A 66 -16.60 38.27 -7.21
C GLU A 66 -16.96 36.81 -7.47
N ARG A 67 -16.62 36.28 -8.66
CA ARG A 67 -16.84 34.87 -9.01
C ARG A 67 -15.94 33.93 -8.19
N LEU A 68 -14.68 34.29 -7.98
CA LEU A 68 -13.75 33.58 -7.11
C LEU A 68 -14.22 33.55 -5.66
N GLN A 69 -14.71 34.69 -5.14
CA GLN A 69 -15.26 34.74 -3.79
C GLN A 69 -16.51 33.87 -3.65
N ALA A 70 -17.41 33.91 -4.64
CA ALA A 70 -18.60 33.06 -4.67
C ALA A 70 -18.24 31.56 -4.71
N LEU A 71 -17.21 31.17 -5.47
CA LEU A 71 -16.71 29.79 -5.52
C LEU A 71 -16.16 29.34 -4.16
N ARG A 72 -15.37 30.17 -3.49
CA ARG A 72 -14.84 29.89 -2.14
C ARG A 72 -15.95 29.77 -1.10
N GLN A 73 -16.97 30.62 -1.17
CA GLN A 73 -18.16 30.53 -0.30
C GLN A 73 -18.96 29.26 -0.56
N TYR A 74 -19.15 28.89 -1.83
CA TYR A 74 -19.77 27.63 -2.21
C TYR A 74 -19.03 26.44 -1.60
N ASN A 75 -17.71 26.38 -1.75
CA ASN A 75 -16.90 25.31 -1.18
C ASN A 75 -17.02 25.26 0.34
N ALA A 76 -16.91 26.41 1.02
CA ALA A 76 -17.08 26.47 2.48
C ALA A 76 -18.44 25.93 2.95
N GLN A 77 -19.53 26.22 2.23
CA GLN A 77 -20.87 25.70 2.54
C GLN A 77 -20.99 24.20 2.28
N VAL A 78 -20.40 23.69 1.20
CA VAL A 78 -20.40 22.26 0.88
C VAL A 78 -19.58 21.48 1.93
N TYR A 79 -18.42 21.98 2.35
CA TYR A 79 -17.56 21.33 3.34
C TYR A 79 -18.06 21.46 4.80
N ALA A 80 -18.82 22.50 5.14
CA ALA A 80 -19.32 22.71 6.50
C ALA A 80 -20.53 21.82 6.86
N GLY A 81 -21.22 21.23 5.87
CA GLY A 81 -22.50 20.54 6.08
C GLY A 81 -23.65 21.51 6.41
N PRO A 82 -24.92 21.10 6.28
CA PRO A 82 -26.05 22.03 6.35
C PRO A 82 -26.23 22.60 7.77
N SER A 83 -26.17 23.93 7.88
CA SER A 83 -26.55 24.70 9.06
C SER A 83 -27.97 25.28 8.94
N THR A 84 -28.96 24.52 8.47
CA THR A 84 -30.38 24.95 8.51
C THR A 84 -31.29 23.73 8.59
N SER A 85 -31.65 23.37 9.82
CA SER A 85 -32.71 22.41 10.16
C SER A 85 -34.10 23.06 10.25
N GLN A 86 -34.31 24.18 9.56
CA GLN A 86 -35.57 24.92 9.56
C GLN A 86 -36.09 24.95 8.13
N ASP A 87 -37.35 24.57 7.94
CA ASP A 87 -38.14 24.64 6.69
C ASP A 87 -38.28 23.36 5.85
N VAL A 88 -38.26 22.17 6.46
CA VAL A 88 -38.96 21.01 5.88
C VAL A 88 -40.00 20.50 6.86
N GLU A 89 -41.25 20.91 6.69
CA GLU A 89 -42.40 20.29 7.36
C GLU A 89 -42.38 18.76 7.13
N GLU A 90 -42.50 18.00 8.22
CA GLU A 90 -42.63 16.55 8.23
C GLU A 90 -43.88 16.14 7.43
N TYR A 91 -43.67 15.43 6.31
CA TYR A 91 -44.75 14.79 5.56
C TYR A 91 -44.62 13.28 5.74
N GLU A 92 -45.54 12.68 6.48
CA GLU A 92 -45.63 11.24 6.72
C GLU A 92 -46.20 10.54 5.47
N GLY A 93 -45.31 10.03 4.61
CA GLY A 93 -45.68 9.29 3.40
C GLY A 93 -44.67 8.19 3.10
N SER A 94 -45.17 6.98 2.88
CA SER A 94 -44.44 5.70 2.88
C SER A 94 -43.40 5.54 1.77
N GLY A 95 -42.23 5.01 2.17
CA GLY A 95 -41.44 4.07 1.35
C GLY A 95 -40.15 4.58 0.72
N TRP A 96 -40.02 5.88 0.44
CA TRP A 96 -38.80 6.46 -0.16
C TRP A 96 -38.59 7.90 0.31
N SER A 97 -37.41 8.22 0.89
CA SER A 97 -36.62 9.46 0.65
C SER A 97 -35.71 10.00 1.78
N GLU A 98 -35.19 9.25 2.78
CA GLU A 98 -34.12 9.86 3.63
C GLU A 98 -32.88 10.23 2.81
N VAL A 99 -32.51 9.39 1.83
CA VAL A 99 -31.45 9.66 0.85
C VAL A 99 -31.75 10.87 -0.04
N GLN A 100 -32.98 11.01 -0.55
CA GLN A 100 -33.35 12.14 -1.44
C GLN A 100 -33.56 13.44 -0.65
N LYS A 101 -34.06 13.36 0.59
CA LYS A 101 -34.11 14.49 1.54
C LYS A 101 -32.71 14.96 1.89
N ALA A 102 -31.78 14.04 2.14
CA ALA A 102 -30.39 14.37 2.42
C ALA A 102 -29.67 14.96 1.19
N ALA A 103 -29.80 14.35 0.00
CA ALA A 103 -29.26 14.91 -1.24
C ALA A 103 -29.81 16.32 -1.53
N ALA A 104 -31.09 16.56 -1.23
CA ALA A 104 -31.69 17.90 -1.29
C ALA A 104 -31.11 18.84 -0.21
N ARG A 105 -30.85 18.39 1.03
CA ARG A 105 -30.27 19.22 2.12
C ARG A 105 -28.84 19.72 1.83
N HIS A 106 -28.08 19.00 1.00
CA HIS A 106 -26.72 19.40 0.61
C HIS A 106 -26.68 20.24 -0.69
N GLY A 107 -27.82 20.47 -1.34
CA GLY A 107 -27.97 21.35 -2.52
C GLY A 107 -27.10 21.00 -3.74
N CYS A 108 -26.49 19.81 -3.78
CA CYS A 108 -25.58 19.42 -4.86
C CYS A 108 -26.28 18.82 -6.08
N CYS A 109 -27.54 18.36 -6.01
CA CYS A 109 -28.22 17.71 -7.14
C CYS A 109 -29.73 18.00 -7.14
N PRO A 110 -30.37 18.22 -8.31
CA PRO A 110 -31.82 18.26 -8.39
C PRO A 110 -32.43 16.91 -7.98
N THR A 111 -33.52 16.93 -7.21
CA THR A 111 -34.23 15.70 -6.81
C THR A 111 -35.71 15.78 -7.11
N ALA A 112 -36.31 14.64 -7.46
CA ALA A 112 -37.74 14.54 -7.69
C ALA A 112 -38.30 13.22 -7.20
N TYR A 113 -39.45 13.27 -6.54
CA TYR A 113 -40.12 12.10 -5.99
C TYR A 113 -41.63 12.32 -5.94
N VAL A 114 -42.39 11.23 -6.00
CA VAL A 114 -43.85 11.27 -6.01
C VAL A 114 -44.41 10.79 -4.67
N LEU A 115 -45.30 11.58 -4.10
CA LEU A 115 -46.04 11.33 -2.86
C LEU A 115 -47.51 11.00 -3.16
N ASP A 116 -48.28 10.71 -2.11
CA ASP A 116 -49.74 10.52 -2.15
C ASP A 116 -50.21 9.44 -3.14
N HIS A 117 -49.56 8.27 -3.12
CA HIS A 117 -49.88 7.14 -4.03
C HIS A 117 -49.84 7.53 -5.52
N GLY A 118 -48.88 8.37 -5.93
CA GLY A 118 -48.69 8.75 -7.33
C GLY A 118 -49.32 10.09 -7.73
N ARG A 119 -49.84 10.89 -6.78
CA ARG A 119 -50.64 12.10 -7.07
C ARG A 119 -49.89 13.42 -6.93
N THR A 120 -48.79 13.46 -6.20
CA THR A 120 -48.08 14.71 -5.91
C THR A 120 -46.59 14.55 -6.20
N LEU A 121 -46.09 15.16 -7.28
CA LEU A 121 -44.66 15.22 -7.59
C LEU A 121 -44.02 16.41 -6.86
N VAL A 122 -42.99 16.13 -6.07
CA VAL A 122 -42.14 17.15 -5.45
C VAL A 122 -40.82 17.20 -6.21
N VAL A 123 -40.40 18.40 -6.62
CA VAL A 123 -39.14 18.66 -7.32
C VAL A 123 -38.34 19.70 -6.54
N ASN A 124 -37.11 19.35 -6.13
CA ASN A 124 -36.19 20.27 -5.46
C ASN A 124 -35.13 20.74 -6.46
N GLU A 125 -35.03 22.06 -6.63
CA GLU A 125 -34.13 22.74 -7.56
C GLU A 125 -33.06 23.53 -6.76
N PRO A 126 -31.79 23.10 -6.76
CA PRO A 126 -30.72 23.90 -6.19
C PRO A 126 -30.45 25.16 -7.02
N ARG A 127 -30.32 26.30 -6.36
CA ARG A 127 -30.05 27.62 -6.95
C ARG A 127 -28.85 28.28 -6.28
N PHE A 128 -28.05 28.92 -7.11
CA PHE A 128 -26.88 29.69 -6.69
C PHE A 128 -27.21 31.18 -6.81
N ALA A 129 -27.47 31.84 -5.69
CA ALA A 129 -27.73 33.28 -5.66
C ALA A 129 -26.85 33.92 -4.60
N GLN A 130 -26.12 34.99 -4.96
CA GLN A 130 -25.35 35.83 -4.01
C GLN A 130 -24.39 35.07 -3.07
N GLY A 131 -23.81 33.95 -3.52
CA GLY A 131 -22.86 33.18 -2.71
C GLY A 131 -23.49 32.24 -1.68
N SER A 132 -24.81 32.07 -1.68
CA SER A 132 -25.52 31.04 -0.90
C SER A 132 -26.18 29.98 -1.79
N LEU A 133 -26.12 28.73 -1.33
CA LEU A 133 -26.84 27.61 -1.92
C LEU A 133 -28.27 27.56 -1.36
N GLU A 134 -29.25 27.88 -2.20
CA GLU A 134 -30.67 27.82 -1.85
C GLU A 134 -31.34 26.65 -2.56
N VAL A 135 -32.26 25.94 -1.90
CA VAL A 135 -33.02 24.85 -2.53
C VAL A 135 -34.46 25.30 -2.72
N ARG A 136 -34.86 25.51 -3.97
CA ARG A 136 -36.23 25.86 -4.32
C ARG A 136 -37.06 24.60 -4.50
N ARG A 137 -38.07 24.40 -3.64
CA ARG A 137 -39.05 23.32 -3.79
C ARG A 137 -40.18 23.74 -4.74
N ARG A 138 -40.54 22.86 -5.69
CA ARG A 138 -41.74 22.94 -6.54
C ARG A 138 -42.61 21.72 -6.29
N ILE A 139 -43.92 21.94 -6.18
CA ILE A 139 -44.91 20.87 -5.98
C ILE A 139 -45.83 20.87 -7.19
N VAL A 140 -46.03 19.69 -7.77
CA VAL A 140 -46.67 19.46 -9.07
C VAL A 140 -47.71 18.36 -8.87
N SER A 141 -49.01 18.67 -9.05
CA SER A 141 -50.06 17.65 -8.96
C SER A 141 -50.11 16.81 -10.23
N LEU A 142 -50.10 15.48 -10.07
CA LEU A 142 -50.19 14.50 -11.17
C LEU A 142 -51.64 14.02 -11.32
N GLU A 143 -52.05 13.77 -12.58
CA GLU A 143 -53.34 13.11 -12.86
C GLU A 143 -53.35 11.66 -12.33
N PRO A 144 -54.51 11.13 -11.91
CA PRO A 144 -54.62 9.72 -11.55
C PRO A 144 -54.15 8.78 -12.68
N GLY A 145 -53.31 7.80 -12.33
CA GLY A 145 -52.75 6.82 -13.26
C GLY A 145 -51.50 7.27 -14.01
N MET A 146 -50.93 8.43 -13.68
CA MET A 146 -49.61 8.86 -14.17
C MET A 146 -48.49 8.31 -13.28
N VAL A 147 -47.42 7.84 -13.93
CA VAL A 147 -46.18 7.39 -13.30
C VAL A 147 -45.05 8.28 -13.78
N LEU A 148 -44.22 8.77 -12.87
CA LEU A 148 -43.03 9.54 -13.22
C LEU A 148 -42.02 8.63 -13.93
N VAL A 149 -41.59 9.03 -15.13
CA VAL A 149 -40.51 8.35 -15.86
C VAL A 149 -39.19 9.08 -15.60
N ALA A 150 -39.14 10.39 -15.87
CA ALA A 150 -37.96 11.23 -15.65
C ALA A 150 -38.34 12.72 -15.61
N VAL A 151 -37.45 13.56 -15.10
CA VAL A 151 -37.59 15.02 -15.06
C VAL A 151 -36.24 15.70 -15.33
N ASP A 152 -36.26 16.80 -16.07
CA ASP A 152 -35.11 17.68 -16.27
C ASP A 152 -35.55 19.14 -16.02
N ILE A 153 -35.11 19.69 -14.89
CA ILE A 153 -35.47 21.06 -14.49
C ILE A 153 -34.86 22.10 -15.43
N SER A 154 -33.67 21.83 -15.99
CA SER A 154 -32.97 22.77 -16.87
C SER A 154 -33.69 22.96 -18.21
N GLN A 155 -34.36 21.90 -18.67
CA GLN A 155 -35.12 21.89 -19.92
C GLN A 155 -36.61 22.08 -19.70
N ASP A 156 -37.06 22.35 -18.46
CA ASP A 156 -38.48 22.43 -18.09
C ASP A 156 -39.28 21.15 -18.44
N LEU A 157 -38.61 20.00 -18.52
CA LEU A 157 -39.17 18.76 -19.06
C LEU A 157 -39.63 17.82 -17.95
N LEU A 158 -40.88 17.37 -18.06
CA LEU A 158 -41.49 16.34 -17.23
C LEU A 158 -41.97 15.18 -18.12
N VAL A 159 -41.42 13.99 -17.89
CA VAL A 159 -41.71 12.77 -18.67
C VAL A 159 -42.58 11.85 -17.81
N LEU A 160 -43.82 11.61 -18.24
CA LEU A 160 -44.80 10.82 -17.51
C LEU A 160 -45.32 9.68 -18.37
N TYR A 161 -45.55 8.53 -17.76
CA TYR A 161 -46.22 7.40 -18.38
C TYR A 161 -47.66 7.31 -17.84
N LYS A 162 -48.66 7.20 -18.72
CA LYS A 162 -50.06 7.02 -18.31
C LYS A 162 -50.48 5.56 -18.49
N ASP A 163 -50.77 4.89 -17.37
CA ASP A 163 -51.33 3.55 -17.40
C ASP A 163 -52.86 3.65 -17.53
N ARG A 164 -53.44 3.23 -18.66
CA ARG A 164 -54.90 3.14 -18.82
C ARG A 164 -55.33 1.73 -19.24
N PRO A 165 -56.31 1.13 -18.55
CA PRO A 165 -56.82 -0.21 -18.86
C PRO A 165 -57.73 -0.28 -20.11
N ASP A 166 -58.18 0.86 -20.65
CA ASP A 166 -59.32 0.86 -21.57
C ASP A 166 -58.97 0.63 -23.06
N ASN A 167 -57.68 0.65 -23.44
CA ASN A 167 -57.27 0.35 -24.82
C ASN A 167 -55.76 0.01 -24.93
N LEU A 168 -55.42 -1.22 -25.33
CA LEU A 168 -54.04 -1.74 -25.41
C LEU A 168 -53.11 -0.95 -26.36
N TRP A 169 -53.67 -0.13 -27.25
CA TRP A 169 -52.96 0.58 -28.32
C TRP A 169 -52.64 2.05 -28.03
N ASN A 170 -53.05 2.57 -26.87
CA ASN A 170 -52.91 4.00 -26.53
C ASN A 170 -52.02 4.24 -25.29
N LYS A 171 -51.03 3.38 -25.09
CA LYS A 171 -49.94 3.59 -24.12
C LYS A 171 -48.97 4.62 -24.69
N GLY A 172 -48.72 5.69 -23.96
CA GLY A 172 -47.86 6.76 -24.42
C GLY A 172 -47.13 7.48 -23.30
N VAL A 173 -45.90 7.88 -23.58
CA VAL A 173 -45.05 8.70 -22.72
C VAL A 173 -45.36 10.17 -23.01
N HIS A 174 -45.96 10.85 -22.04
CA HIS A 174 -46.33 12.26 -22.12
C HIS A 174 -45.15 13.17 -21.78
N LEU A 175 -44.87 14.14 -22.65
CA LEU A 175 -43.87 15.18 -22.45
C LEU A 175 -44.56 16.48 -22.03
N ARG A 176 -44.30 16.95 -20.81
CA ARG A 176 -44.96 18.12 -20.19
C ARG A 176 -43.96 19.17 -19.71
N SER A 177 -44.43 20.40 -19.52
CA SER A 177 -43.67 21.48 -18.86
C SER A 177 -43.79 21.42 -17.32
N LEU A 178 -42.76 21.85 -16.57
CA LEU A 178 -42.79 22.01 -15.10
C LEU A 178 -43.42 23.36 -14.65
N GLY A 179 -43.70 24.28 -15.58
CA GLY A 179 -44.23 25.62 -15.34
C GLY A 179 -45.66 25.67 -14.75
N ALA A 180 -46.10 26.87 -14.35
CA ALA A 180 -47.31 27.14 -13.55
C ALA A 180 -48.67 26.66 -14.11
N GLN A 181 -48.70 26.07 -15.31
CA GLN A 181 -49.81 25.24 -15.79
C GLN A 181 -49.33 23.79 -15.98
N VAL A 182 -49.06 23.14 -14.85
CA VAL A 182 -48.79 21.71 -14.76
C VAL A 182 -49.89 20.96 -15.52
N GLY A 183 -49.54 20.36 -16.66
CA GLY A 183 -50.48 19.60 -17.49
C GLY A 183 -50.51 19.93 -18.98
N THR A 184 -49.84 21.00 -19.43
CA THR A 184 -49.71 21.31 -20.86
C THR A 184 -48.55 20.56 -21.52
N ALA A 185 -48.68 20.28 -22.82
CA ALA A 185 -47.62 19.67 -23.61
C ALA A 185 -46.35 20.54 -23.60
N HIS A 186 -45.18 19.91 -23.55
CA HIS A 186 -43.93 20.66 -23.57
C HIS A 186 -43.79 21.46 -24.87
N PRO A 187 -43.53 22.79 -24.82
CA PRO A 187 -43.58 23.66 -26.00
C PRO A 187 -42.51 23.32 -27.06
N GLU A 188 -41.37 22.75 -26.65
CA GLU A 188 -40.31 22.31 -27.58
C GLU A 188 -40.51 20.88 -28.13
N ALA A 189 -41.52 20.14 -27.68
CA ALA A 189 -41.77 18.79 -28.16
C ALA A 189 -42.68 18.83 -29.40
N THR A 190 -42.17 18.32 -30.53
CA THR A 190 -42.97 18.18 -31.76
C THR A 190 -44.19 17.27 -31.53
N LEU A 191 -44.03 16.25 -30.69
CA LEU A 191 -45.10 15.35 -30.26
C LEU A 191 -45.27 15.44 -28.74
N ALA A 192 -46.47 15.77 -28.29
CA ALA A 192 -46.80 15.80 -26.85
C ALA A 192 -46.79 14.41 -26.19
N VAL A 193 -46.90 13.34 -27.00
CA VAL A 193 -46.96 11.95 -26.55
C VAL A 193 -46.11 11.10 -27.48
N LEU A 194 -45.08 10.46 -26.93
CA LEU A 194 -44.28 9.43 -27.60
C LEU A 194 -44.98 8.08 -27.44
N LYS A 195 -45.14 7.33 -28.53
CA LYS A 195 -45.78 6.02 -28.51
C LYS A 195 -44.71 4.93 -28.55
N ASN A 196 -44.71 4.05 -27.56
CA ASN A 196 -43.77 2.92 -27.51
C ASN A 196 -43.96 1.99 -28.73
N VAL A 197 -42.92 1.24 -29.08
CA VAL A 197 -42.99 0.26 -30.18
C VAL A 197 -44.00 -0.86 -29.83
N PRO A 198 -44.96 -1.20 -30.72
CA PRO A 198 -45.98 -2.19 -30.40
C PRO A 198 -45.41 -3.62 -30.24
N PHE A 199 -45.94 -4.34 -29.25
CA PHE A 199 -45.67 -5.76 -28.98
C PHE A 199 -45.93 -6.64 -30.21
N SER A 200 -45.04 -7.60 -30.46
CA SER A 200 -45.23 -8.63 -31.51
C SER A 200 -45.74 -9.95 -30.94
N VAL A 201 -46.94 -10.02 -30.32
CA VAL A 201 -47.58 -11.33 -30.01
C VAL A 201 -49.12 -11.23 -30.09
N PRO A 202 -49.83 -12.23 -30.66
CA PRO A 202 -51.29 -12.26 -30.72
C PRO A 202 -51.92 -12.41 -29.33
N THR A 203 -53.01 -11.67 -29.10
CA THR A 203 -53.90 -11.76 -27.93
C THR A 203 -54.17 -13.19 -27.47
N ILE A 204 -53.71 -13.54 -26.26
CA ILE A 204 -54.29 -14.60 -25.45
C ILE A 204 -54.81 -13.94 -24.17
N HIS A 205 -56.13 -14.01 -23.96
CA HIS A 205 -56.79 -13.50 -22.76
C HIS A 205 -56.26 -14.23 -21.52
N LEU A 206 -55.60 -13.49 -20.63
CA LEU A 206 -55.35 -13.89 -19.24
C LEU A 206 -56.07 -12.88 -18.33
N GLY A 207 -56.76 -13.41 -17.32
CA GLY A 207 -57.80 -12.74 -16.54
C GLY A 207 -57.36 -11.57 -15.67
N ASP A 208 -58.38 -10.93 -15.07
CA ASP A 208 -58.46 -9.62 -14.38
C ASP A 208 -57.48 -9.30 -13.22
N HIS A 209 -56.26 -9.83 -13.19
CA HIS A 209 -55.29 -9.55 -12.10
C HIS A 209 -53.90 -9.04 -12.51
N ASP A 210 -53.62 -8.76 -13.79
CA ASP A 210 -52.26 -8.43 -14.26
C ASP A 210 -52.08 -6.99 -14.84
N ASN A 211 -52.70 -5.98 -14.23
CA ASN A 211 -52.47 -4.57 -14.60
C ASN A 211 -51.06 -4.03 -14.24
N ALA A 212 -50.15 -4.84 -13.69
CA ALA A 212 -48.83 -4.38 -13.24
C ALA A 212 -47.67 -4.63 -14.25
N ARG A 213 -47.88 -5.43 -15.31
CA ARG A 213 -46.78 -6.04 -16.09
C ARG A 213 -46.32 -5.29 -17.34
N THR A 214 -46.73 -4.03 -17.52
CA THR A 214 -46.34 -3.21 -18.69
C THR A 214 -45.87 -1.81 -18.31
N SER A 215 -45.15 -1.71 -17.19
CA SER A 215 -44.59 -0.45 -16.72
C SER A 215 -43.27 -0.13 -17.42
N ILE A 216 -43.13 1.13 -17.87
CA ILE A 216 -41.84 1.72 -18.23
C ILE A 216 -40.99 1.80 -16.96
N LYS A 217 -39.73 1.37 -17.05
CA LYS A 217 -38.76 1.37 -15.94
C LYS A 217 -37.53 2.20 -16.30
N ASP A 218 -36.90 2.73 -15.26
CA ASP A 218 -35.53 3.28 -15.28
C ASP A 218 -35.35 4.42 -16.31
N GLY A 219 -36.24 5.42 -16.31
CA GLY A 219 -36.21 6.52 -17.26
C GLY A 219 -35.01 7.46 -17.06
N GLN A 220 -34.30 7.81 -18.13
CA GLN A 220 -33.19 8.78 -18.12
C GLN A 220 -33.35 9.83 -19.22
N ILE A 221 -32.82 11.03 -18.99
CA ILE A 221 -32.76 12.13 -19.96
C ILE A 221 -31.30 12.57 -20.10
N TYR A 222 -30.82 12.81 -21.32
CA TYR A 222 -29.53 13.43 -21.57
C TYR A 222 -29.64 14.33 -22.79
N GLY A 223 -29.61 15.65 -22.58
CA GLY A 223 -29.87 16.62 -23.66
C GLY A 223 -31.25 16.39 -24.32
N PRO A 224 -31.35 16.30 -25.66
CA PRO A 224 -32.61 16.06 -26.35
C PRO A 224 -33.06 14.59 -26.30
N PHE A 225 -32.31 13.70 -25.63
CA PHE A 225 -32.62 12.27 -25.62
C PHE A 225 -33.29 11.85 -24.33
N VAL A 226 -34.34 11.04 -24.45
CA VAL A 226 -34.97 10.32 -23.34
C VAL A 226 -34.83 8.83 -23.60
N ALA A 227 -34.50 8.07 -22.57
CA ALA A 227 -34.33 6.63 -22.65
C ALA A 227 -35.15 5.92 -21.56
N TRP A 228 -35.61 4.72 -21.87
CA TRP A 228 -36.29 3.86 -20.90
C TRP A 228 -36.25 2.38 -21.29
N LYS A 229 -36.42 1.53 -20.27
CA LYS A 229 -36.56 0.08 -20.41
C LYS A 229 -38.05 -0.30 -20.38
N VAL A 230 -38.50 -1.12 -21.33
CA VAL A 230 -39.88 -1.62 -21.43
C VAL A 230 -39.90 -3.13 -21.70
N PRO A 231 -40.80 -3.91 -21.07
CA PRO A 231 -40.95 -5.33 -21.43
C PRO A 231 -41.28 -5.50 -22.91
N TYR A 232 -40.59 -6.41 -23.60
CA TYR A 232 -40.85 -6.74 -25.02
C TYR A 232 -41.86 -7.89 -25.17
N ASP A 233 -42.02 -8.73 -24.14
CA ASP A 233 -42.98 -9.83 -24.08
C ASP A 233 -43.78 -9.83 -22.77
N ASP A 234 -44.91 -10.55 -22.75
CA ASP A 234 -45.86 -10.64 -21.63
C ASP A 234 -45.34 -11.41 -20.42
N ARG A 235 -44.25 -12.16 -20.61
CA ARG A 235 -43.59 -12.97 -19.58
C ARG A 235 -42.38 -12.25 -18.97
N GLU A 236 -42.10 -11.01 -19.38
CA GLU A 236 -40.91 -10.23 -19.03
C GLU A 236 -39.60 -11.03 -19.25
N THR A 237 -39.56 -11.90 -20.26
CA THR A 237 -38.36 -12.68 -20.60
C THR A 237 -37.37 -11.88 -21.46
N THR A 238 -37.83 -10.79 -22.06
CA THR A 238 -37.06 -9.88 -22.89
C THR A 238 -37.46 -8.45 -22.58
N TYR A 239 -36.48 -7.56 -22.48
CA TYR A 239 -36.66 -6.13 -22.34
C TYR A 239 -36.13 -5.41 -23.58
N ALA A 240 -36.87 -4.39 -24.03
CA ALA A 240 -36.43 -3.42 -25.02
C ALA A 240 -35.93 -2.16 -24.30
N LEU A 241 -34.79 -1.66 -24.74
CA LEU A 241 -34.25 -0.36 -24.34
C LEU A 241 -34.43 0.60 -25.50
N GLU A 242 -35.22 1.64 -25.30
CA GLU A 242 -35.55 2.64 -26.31
C GLU A 242 -34.86 3.96 -25.98
N VAL A 243 -34.31 4.63 -27.00
CA VAL A 243 -33.78 6.00 -26.91
C VAL A 243 -34.51 6.87 -27.94
N TRP A 244 -35.15 7.93 -27.48
CA TRP A 244 -35.95 8.85 -28.28
C TRP A 244 -35.34 10.25 -28.26
N ASP A 245 -35.32 10.93 -29.41
CA ASP A 245 -35.17 12.39 -29.45
C ASP A 245 -36.55 13.00 -29.16
N TRP A 246 -36.73 13.52 -27.94
CA TRP A 246 -38.04 13.95 -27.46
C TRP A 246 -38.50 15.27 -28.10
N LYS A 247 -37.56 16.11 -28.55
CA LYS A 247 -37.87 17.36 -29.25
C LYS A 247 -38.40 17.06 -30.64
N LYS A 248 -37.75 16.14 -31.35
CA LYS A 248 -38.16 15.72 -32.70
C LYS A 248 -39.29 14.68 -32.70
N GLY A 249 -39.49 13.97 -31.59
CA GLY A 249 -40.50 12.93 -31.45
C GLY A 249 -40.14 11.63 -32.18
N ILE A 250 -38.84 11.34 -32.37
CA ILE A 250 -38.35 10.20 -33.16
C ILE A 250 -37.58 9.20 -32.30
N LEU A 251 -37.78 7.90 -32.55
CA LEU A 251 -37.01 6.82 -31.95
C LEU A 251 -35.63 6.75 -32.64
N VAL A 252 -34.55 7.00 -31.92
CA VAL A 252 -33.19 7.06 -32.48
C VAL A 252 -32.40 5.76 -32.30
N TRP A 253 -32.76 4.94 -31.31
CA TRP A 253 -32.16 3.62 -31.08
C TRP A 253 -33.09 2.68 -30.31
N HIS A 254 -33.01 1.38 -30.62
CA HIS A 254 -33.80 0.32 -30.00
C HIS A 254 -32.94 -0.94 -29.91
N GLY A 255 -32.59 -1.35 -28.69
CA GLY A 255 -31.90 -2.61 -28.40
C GLY A 255 -32.80 -3.61 -27.67
N ARG A 256 -32.66 -4.91 -27.98
CA ARG A 256 -33.40 -5.99 -27.32
C ARG A 256 -32.46 -6.89 -26.54
N PHE A 257 -32.81 -7.15 -25.28
CA PHE A 257 -31.99 -7.93 -24.37
C PHE A 257 -32.87 -8.96 -23.62
N PRO A 258 -32.41 -10.21 -23.46
CA PRO A 258 -33.06 -11.13 -22.53
C PRO A 258 -33.08 -10.52 -21.12
N SER A 259 -34.12 -10.78 -20.32
CA SER A 259 -34.27 -10.17 -18.99
C SER A 259 -33.19 -10.57 -18.00
N LEU A 260 -32.60 -11.76 -18.16
CA LEU A 260 -31.43 -12.20 -17.41
C LEU A 260 -30.13 -11.53 -17.85
N SER A 261 -30.13 -10.85 -19.00
CA SER A 261 -28.94 -10.25 -19.60
C SER A 261 -28.78 -8.78 -19.28
N ILE A 262 -29.80 -8.05 -18.82
CA ILE A 262 -29.71 -6.61 -18.51
C ILE A 262 -30.33 -6.31 -17.16
N SER A 263 -29.55 -5.73 -16.23
CA SER A 263 -30.11 -5.17 -14.99
C SER A 263 -30.44 -3.67 -15.14
N THR A 264 -29.48 -2.90 -15.64
CA THR A 264 -29.44 -1.42 -15.56
C THR A 264 -28.69 -0.83 -16.76
N TYR A 265 -28.87 0.46 -17.03
CA TYR A 265 -28.20 1.16 -18.13
C TYR A 265 -27.99 2.65 -17.80
N THR A 266 -27.15 3.35 -18.55
CA THR A 266 -27.08 4.81 -18.51
C THR A 266 -26.67 5.43 -19.84
N LEU A 267 -27.16 6.63 -20.14
CA LEU A 267 -26.67 7.44 -21.27
C LEU A 267 -25.31 8.04 -20.90
N ILE A 268 -24.26 7.77 -21.69
CA ILE A 268 -22.91 8.31 -21.47
C ILE A 268 -22.87 9.76 -21.98
N ASP A 269 -23.31 9.96 -23.22
CA ASP A 269 -23.40 11.26 -23.89
C ASP A 269 -24.49 11.29 -24.98
N MET A 270 -24.39 12.20 -25.95
CA MET A 270 -25.32 12.39 -27.07
C MET A 270 -25.26 11.30 -28.15
N ALA A 271 -24.34 10.34 -28.06
CA ALA A 271 -24.11 9.31 -29.06
C ALA A 271 -23.93 7.91 -28.48
N TYR A 272 -23.65 7.77 -27.18
CA TYR A 272 -23.33 6.48 -26.59
C TYR A 272 -24.13 6.18 -25.32
N LEU A 273 -24.53 4.92 -25.17
CA LEU A 273 -25.13 4.40 -23.95
C LEU A 273 -24.35 3.20 -23.41
N ALA A 274 -24.27 3.09 -22.09
CA ALA A 274 -23.69 1.96 -21.37
C ALA A 274 -24.81 1.07 -20.84
N VAL A 275 -24.68 -0.24 -21.05
CA VAL A 275 -25.64 -1.25 -20.62
C VAL A 275 -24.91 -2.28 -19.78
N GLU A 276 -25.39 -2.51 -18.56
CA GLU A 276 -24.89 -3.60 -17.73
C GLU A 276 -25.37 -4.92 -18.33
N LEU A 277 -24.44 -5.87 -18.53
CA LEU A 277 -24.76 -7.19 -19.05
C LEU A 277 -24.34 -8.34 -18.12
N TRP A 278 -25.31 -9.23 -17.83
CA TRP A 278 -25.16 -10.51 -17.11
C TRP A 278 -24.61 -10.42 -15.67
N GLY A 279 -24.72 -9.27 -15.03
CA GLY A 279 -24.17 -9.00 -13.71
C GLY A 279 -22.65 -9.04 -13.67
N ARG A 280 -21.95 -8.75 -14.78
CA ARG A 280 -20.47 -8.93 -14.89
C ARG A 280 -19.71 -7.92 -15.75
N LYS A 281 -20.36 -7.19 -16.64
CA LYS A 281 -19.66 -6.28 -17.56
C LYS A 281 -20.54 -5.11 -17.96
N VAL A 282 -19.91 -4.03 -18.43
CA VAL A 282 -20.58 -2.86 -18.98
C VAL A 282 -20.29 -2.79 -20.47
N ALA A 283 -21.32 -2.93 -21.30
CA ALA A 283 -21.23 -2.88 -22.75
C ALA A 283 -21.69 -1.52 -23.29
N VAL A 284 -20.95 -0.97 -24.25
CA VAL A 284 -21.21 0.37 -24.80
C VAL A 284 -21.76 0.26 -26.22
N TYR A 285 -22.86 0.95 -26.46
CA TYR A 285 -23.58 0.99 -27.73
C TYR A 285 -23.60 2.39 -28.29
N ARG A 286 -23.55 2.50 -29.62
CA ARG A 286 -23.75 3.76 -30.32
C ARG A 286 -25.22 3.92 -30.71
N PHE A 287 -25.77 5.08 -30.43
CA PHE A 287 -27.01 5.54 -31.06
C PHE A 287 -26.71 6.75 -31.95
N SER A 288 -27.55 6.95 -32.96
CA SER A 288 -27.40 8.06 -33.91
C SER A 288 -28.74 8.73 -34.12
N SER A 289 -28.75 10.06 -34.00
CA SER A 289 -29.83 10.88 -34.55
C SER A 289 -29.74 10.77 -36.09
N PRO A 290 -30.85 10.52 -36.81
CA PRO A 290 -30.84 10.23 -38.25
C PRO A 290 -30.33 11.35 -39.18
N GLU A 291 -29.75 12.44 -38.66
CA GLU A 291 -29.24 13.56 -39.46
C GLU A 291 -27.78 13.42 -39.94
N ILE A 292 -27.08 12.31 -39.66
CA ILE A 292 -25.68 12.11 -40.11
C ILE A 292 -25.51 10.88 -41.03
N ASP A 293 -26.53 10.07 -41.27
CA ASP A 293 -26.43 8.97 -42.22
C ASP A 293 -27.59 8.98 -43.20
N SER A 294 -27.33 9.48 -44.42
CA SER A 294 -28.30 9.55 -45.52
C SER A 294 -28.70 8.17 -46.09
N THR A 295 -28.27 7.07 -45.48
CA THR A 295 -28.56 5.70 -45.94
C THR A 295 -29.78 5.05 -45.28
N TYR A 296 -30.44 5.68 -44.29
CA TYR A 296 -31.56 5.06 -43.58
C TYR A 296 -32.88 5.87 -43.64
N PRO A 297 -34.05 5.21 -43.83
CA PRO A 297 -35.31 5.89 -44.13
C PRO A 297 -35.87 6.66 -42.94
N SER A 298 -36.30 7.91 -43.18
CA SER A 298 -37.07 8.73 -42.25
C SER A 298 -38.46 8.11 -42.00
N PHE A 299 -38.78 7.78 -40.75
CA PHE A 299 -40.09 7.23 -40.38
C PHE A 299 -41.13 8.33 -40.12
N ASP A 300 -42.24 8.30 -40.86
CA ASP A 300 -43.44 9.12 -40.60
C ASP A 300 -44.33 8.44 -39.54
N ILE A 301 -44.31 8.99 -38.33
CA ILE A 301 -44.98 8.45 -37.14
C ILE A 301 -46.50 8.70 -37.14
N THR A 302 -47.05 9.41 -38.13
CA THR A 302 -48.51 9.61 -38.24
C THR A 302 -49.25 8.36 -38.71
N SER A 303 -48.54 7.36 -39.25
CA SER A 303 -49.08 6.06 -39.64
C SER A 303 -48.58 4.96 -38.69
N GLN A 304 -49.46 4.05 -38.27
CA GLN A 304 -49.10 2.93 -37.39
C GLN A 304 -47.92 2.15 -37.98
N PRO A 305 -46.77 2.03 -37.28
CA PRO A 305 -45.66 1.24 -37.79
C PRO A 305 -46.04 -0.25 -37.77
N SER A 306 -45.90 -0.92 -38.91
CA SER A 306 -45.86 -2.38 -38.93
C SER A 306 -44.55 -2.83 -38.27
N VAL A 307 -44.62 -3.83 -37.39
CA VAL A 307 -43.48 -4.31 -36.59
C VAL A 307 -42.28 -4.77 -37.45
N ALA A 308 -42.52 -5.04 -38.73
CA ALA A 308 -41.50 -5.45 -39.69
C ALA A 308 -40.58 -4.31 -40.19
N ALA A 309 -40.88 -3.04 -39.90
CA ALA A 309 -40.16 -1.90 -40.46
C ALA A 309 -39.08 -1.30 -39.52
N ILE A 310 -39.06 -1.66 -38.24
CA ILE A 310 -38.03 -1.17 -37.31
C ILE A 310 -36.80 -2.04 -37.48
N ASP A 311 -35.91 -1.62 -38.37
CA ASP A 311 -34.61 -2.25 -38.54
C ASP A 311 -33.88 -2.20 -37.19
N ILE A 312 -33.53 -3.37 -36.66
CA ILE A 312 -32.86 -3.51 -35.37
C ILE A 312 -31.47 -2.91 -35.56
N LYS A 313 -31.26 -1.66 -35.11
CA LYS A 313 -29.93 -1.06 -35.09
C LYS A 313 -29.04 -1.93 -34.21
N ASP A 314 -28.13 -2.64 -34.86
CA ASP A 314 -27.03 -3.46 -34.36
C ASP A 314 -26.99 -3.64 -32.82
N THR A 315 -27.41 -4.82 -32.34
CA THR A 315 -27.28 -5.21 -30.92
C THR A 315 -25.86 -5.65 -30.57
N THR A 316 -24.91 -5.43 -31.48
CA THR A 316 -23.48 -5.65 -31.27
C THR A 316 -22.88 -4.44 -30.54
N PRO A 317 -22.32 -4.61 -29.33
CA PRO A 317 -21.66 -3.50 -28.65
C PRO A 317 -20.39 -3.08 -29.37
N LEU A 318 -20.02 -1.80 -29.28
CA LEU A 318 -18.73 -1.30 -29.77
C LEU A 318 -17.59 -1.90 -28.97
N PHE A 319 -17.73 -1.86 -27.64
CA PHE A 319 -16.83 -2.52 -26.72
C PHE A 319 -17.55 -2.90 -25.42
N SER A 320 -16.92 -3.75 -24.62
CA SER A 320 -17.37 -4.04 -23.27
C SER A 320 -16.21 -4.00 -22.29
N LEU A 321 -16.41 -3.27 -21.20
CA LEU A 321 -15.55 -3.25 -20.03
C LEU A 321 -15.92 -4.44 -19.14
N GLU A 322 -15.02 -5.41 -19.02
CA GLU A 322 -15.21 -6.51 -18.09
C GLU A 322 -14.88 -6.04 -16.67
N LEU A 323 -15.79 -6.29 -15.73
CA LEU A 323 -15.57 -5.98 -14.33
C LEU A 323 -14.75 -7.11 -13.68
N PHE A 324 -14.34 -6.89 -12.43
CA PHE A 324 -13.48 -7.80 -11.68
C PHE A 324 -13.92 -9.28 -11.80
N PRO A 325 -13.01 -10.27 -11.96
CA PRO A 325 -13.36 -11.67 -12.28
C PRO A 325 -14.32 -12.36 -11.29
N HIS A 326 -14.38 -11.89 -10.04
CA HIS A 326 -15.27 -12.39 -8.98
C HIS A 326 -16.51 -11.52 -8.74
N ALA A 327 -16.70 -10.46 -9.53
CA ALA A 327 -17.89 -9.63 -9.50
C ALA A 327 -19.13 -10.44 -9.92
N ARG A 328 -20.19 -10.24 -9.15
CA ARG A 328 -21.54 -10.77 -9.36
C ARG A 328 -22.53 -9.67 -9.07
N ASP A 329 -23.73 -9.82 -9.64
CA ASP A 329 -24.86 -8.91 -9.39
C ASP A 329 -24.47 -7.44 -9.64
N CYS A 330 -23.70 -7.20 -10.70
CA CYS A 330 -23.30 -5.86 -11.09
C CYS A 330 -24.53 -5.03 -11.51
N CYS A 331 -24.59 -3.78 -11.08
CA CYS A 331 -25.58 -2.82 -11.53
C CYS A 331 -24.97 -1.41 -11.64
N ILE A 332 -25.31 -0.69 -12.71
CA ILE A 332 -25.05 0.74 -12.81
C ILE A 332 -25.96 1.44 -11.80
N VAL A 333 -25.38 2.23 -10.90
CA VAL A 333 -26.14 2.93 -9.86
C VAL A 333 -26.89 4.09 -10.49
N GLU A 334 -28.22 4.01 -10.45
CA GLU A 334 -29.08 4.99 -11.12
C GLU A 334 -29.05 6.34 -10.39
N PRO A 335 -28.74 7.46 -11.08
CA PRO A 335 -29.08 8.77 -10.55
C PRO A 335 -30.60 8.87 -10.43
N SER A 336 -31.07 9.63 -9.43
CA SER A 336 -32.45 10.11 -9.28
C SER A 336 -33.14 10.36 -10.63
N PRO A 337 -34.48 10.27 -10.75
CA PRO A 337 -35.20 10.61 -12.00
C PRO A 337 -34.93 12.04 -12.51
N CYS A 338 -34.22 12.86 -11.74
CA CYS A 338 -33.58 14.10 -12.16
C CYS A 338 -32.24 13.85 -12.85
N THR A 339 -32.13 14.29 -14.09
CA THR A 339 -30.90 14.15 -14.87
C THR A 339 -30.06 15.41 -14.87
N ILE A 340 -28.75 15.23 -15.06
CA ILE A 340 -27.77 16.31 -15.11
C ILE A 340 -27.72 16.82 -16.54
N SER A 341 -28.16 18.06 -16.73
CA SER A 341 -28.05 18.72 -18.03
C SER A 341 -26.59 18.93 -18.40
N PRO A 342 -26.19 18.62 -19.65
CA PRO A 342 -24.84 18.92 -20.14
C PRO A 342 -24.59 20.42 -20.37
N LEU A 343 -25.60 21.28 -20.21
CA LEU A 343 -25.50 22.72 -20.40
C LEU A 343 -25.67 23.47 -19.07
N PRO A 344 -24.83 24.50 -18.79
CA PRO A 344 -24.97 25.30 -17.58
C PRO A 344 -26.25 26.14 -17.63
N PRO A 345 -26.94 26.36 -16.50
CA PRO A 345 -28.05 27.30 -16.43
C PRO A 345 -27.64 28.70 -16.91
N PRO A 346 -28.51 29.46 -17.61
CA PRO A 346 -28.17 30.76 -18.18
C PRO A 346 -27.67 31.84 -17.19
N ALA A 347 -27.91 31.64 -15.90
CA ALA A 347 -27.54 32.55 -14.81
C ALA A 347 -26.51 31.95 -13.83
N ALA A 348 -25.93 30.79 -14.12
CA ALA A 348 -24.93 30.16 -13.25
C ALA A 348 -23.59 30.92 -13.30
N LEU A 349 -22.96 31.16 -12.15
CA LEU A 349 -21.61 31.75 -12.06
C LEU A 349 -20.52 30.73 -12.44
N PHE A 350 -20.75 29.48 -12.05
CA PHE A 350 -19.94 28.31 -12.35
C PHE A 350 -20.86 27.10 -12.23
N TRP A 351 -20.50 26.00 -12.89
CA TRP A 351 -21.33 24.79 -12.96
C TRP A 351 -20.42 23.55 -13.04
N PRO A 352 -20.85 22.37 -12.55
CA PRO A 352 -20.05 21.16 -12.67
C PRO A 352 -19.62 20.89 -14.09
N ASP A 353 -18.36 20.52 -14.27
CA ASP A 353 -17.80 20.16 -15.56
C ASP A 353 -18.46 18.86 -16.05
N PRO A 354 -19.24 18.90 -17.15
CA PRO A 354 -19.82 17.69 -17.72
C PRO A 354 -18.76 16.68 -18.17
N ALA A 355 -17.53 17.10 -18.49
CA ALA A 355 -16.43 16.22 -18.89
C ALA A 355 -15.90 15.35 -17.75
N LEU A 356 -16.11 15.77 -16.49
CA LEU A 356 -15.71 15.03 -15.29
C LEU A 356 -16.82 14.12 -14.74
N ARG A 357 -17.90 13.93 -15.51
CA ARG A 357 -19.00 13.04 -15.13
C ARG A 357 -18.47 11.64 -14.87
N THR A 358 -18.96 11.04 -13.78
CA THR A 358 -18.57 9.70 -13.35
C THR A 358 -19.78 8.77 -13.34
N ILE A 359 -19.61 7.56 -13.84
CA ILE A 359 -20.60 6.48 -13.82
C ILE A 359 -20.23 5.53 -12.67
N ALA A 360 -21.15 5.34 -11.72
CA ALA A 360 -20.96 4.42 -10.61
C ALA A 360 -21.53 3.04 -10.96
N VAL A 361 -20.75 1.98 -10.76
CA VAL A 361 -21.14 0.59 -10.99
C VAL A 361 -20.94 -0.19 -9.69
N GLN A 362 -22.04 -0.61 -9.08
CA GLN A 362 -22.03 -1.44 -7.89
C GLN A 362 -21.90 -2.92 -8.28
N PHE A 363 -21.18 -3.70 -7.47
CA PHE A 363 -21.09 -5.15 -7.63
C PHE A 363 -20.85 -5.85 -6.29
N HIS A 364 -21.15 -7.14 -6.24
CA HIS A 364 -20.93 -8.00 -5.10
C HIS A 364 -19.77 -8.96 -5.36
N VAL A 365 -18.91 -9.18 -4.37
CA VAL A 365 -17.90 -10.23 -4.40
C VAL A 365 -18.34 -11.33 -3.43
N SER A 366 -18.73 -12.49 -3.97
CA SER A 366 -19.02 -13.66 -3.15
C SER A 366 -17.75 -14.48 -2.93
N ALA A 367 -17.48 -14.87 -1.68
CA ALA A 367 -16.44 -15.84 -1.40
C ALA A 367 -16.68 -17.17 -2.15
N SER A 368 -15.59 -17.85 -2.53
CA SER A 368 -15.67 -19.18 -3.13
C SER A 368 -16.41 -20.15 -2.20
N SER A 369 -17.01 -21.21 -2.74
CA SER A 369 -17.68 -22.24 -1.93
C SER A 369 -16.73 -22.88 -0.91
N LYS A 370 -15.42 -22.94 -1.21
CA LYS A 370 -14.38 -23.38 -0.27
C LYS A 370 -14.17 -22.40 0.89
N LEU A 371 -14.15 -21.09 0.64
CA LEU A 371 -14.02 -20.08 1.71
C LEU A 371 -15.28 -19.96 2.58
N ARG A 372 -16.47 -20.10 1.99
CA ARG A 372 -17.76 -20.06 2.73
C ARG A 372 -17.86 -21.13 3.81
N ASN A 373 -17.35 -22.33 3.53
CA ASN A 373 -17.37 -23.44 4.48
C ASN A 373 -16.35 -23.28 5.62
N LEU A 374 -15.34 -22.43 5.45
CA LEU A 374 -14.24 -22.26 6.41
C LEU A 374 -14.46 -21.05 7.35
N LEU A 375 -15.16 -20.01 6.90
CA LEU A 375 -15.23 -18.72 7.60
C LEU A 375 -16.67 -18.23 7.88
N GLY A 376 -17.70 -18.98 7.46
CA GLY A 376 -19.11 -18.60 7.61
C GLY A 376 -19.60 -17.57 6.58
N ASP A 377 -20.91 -17.32 6.56
CA ASP A 377 -21.60 -16.48 5.55
C ASP A 377 -21.25 -14.97 5.59
N SER A 378 -20.30 -14.54 6.42
CA SER A 378 -19.94 -13.14 6.68
C SER A 378 -19.05 -12.47 5.63
N LEU A 379 -18.69 -13.16 4.54
CA LEU A 379 -17.71 -12.69 3.55
C LEU A 379 -18.27 -11.99 2.29
N ASN A 380 -19.58 -11.76 2.19
CA ASN A 380 -20.12 -11.01 1.06
C ASN A 380 -19.81 -9.52 1.24
N SER A 381 -18.90 -8.95 0.45
CA SER A 381 -18.61 -7.51 0.43
C SER A 381 -19.19 -6.85 -0.82
N THR A 382 -19.78 -5.67 -0.63
CA THR A 382 -20.32 -4.85 -1.72
C THR A 382 -19.32 -3.77 -2.10
N PHE A 383 -19.06 -3.60 -3.39
CA PHE A 383 -18.11 -2.63 -3.92
C PHE A 383 -18.81 -1.72 -4.94
N VAL A 384 -18.30 -0.50 -5.10
CA VAL A 384 -18.75 0.48 -6.09
C VAL A 384 -17.53 0.95 -6.88
N VAL A 385 -17.53 0.71 -8.18
CA VAL A 385 -16.54 1.25 -9.12
C VAL A 385 -17.04 2.58 -9.64
N LEU A 386 -16.28 3.65 -9.47
CA LEU A 386 -16.49 4.94 -10.08
C LEU A 386 -15.67 5.01 -11.38
N ILE A 387 -16.35 5.08 -12.52
CA ILE A 387 -15.75 5.11 -13.85
C ILE A 387 -15.88 6.52 -14.44
N PRO A 388 -14.77 7.28 -14.57
CA PRO A 388 -14.77 8.57 -15.24
C PRO A 388 -15.22 8.47 -16.71
N GLN A 389 -15.85 9.52 -17.23
CA GLN A 389 -16.25 9.59 -18.64
C GLN A 389 -15.04 9.55 -19.58
N SER A 390 -13.85 10.02 -19.15
CA SER A 390 -12.60 9.93 -19.91
C SER A 390 -12.22 8.48 -20.24
N THR A 391 -12.42 7.55 -19.30
CA THR A 391 -12.18 6.11 -19.51
C THR A 391 -13.04 5.56 -20.64
N PHE A 392 -14.32 5.94 -20.70
CA PHE A 392 -15.18 5.54 -21.81
C PHE A 392 -14.72 6.13 -23.15
N ARG A 393 -14.28 7.39 -23.17
CA ARG A 393 -13.78 8.06 -24.39
C ARG A 393 -12.52 7.39 -24.94
N GLU A 394 -11.55 7.06 -24.08
CA GLU A 394 -10.33 6.36 -24.49
C GLU A 394 -10.66 5.04 -25.20
N HIS A 395 -11.56 4.24 -24.64
CA HIS A 395 -11.94 2.98 -25.25
C HIS A 395 -12.87 3.13 -26.47
N LEU A 396 -13.66 4.21 -26.55
CA LEU A 396 -14.41 4.57 -27.75
C LEU A 396 -13.48 4.89 -28.92
N GLU A 397 -12.40 5.64 -28.68
CA GLU A 397 -11.38 5.93 -29.71
C GLU A 397 -10.68 4.66 -30.18
N ARG A 398 -10.31 3.77 -29.24
CA ARG A 398 -9.73 2.45 -29.55
C ARG A 398 -10.68 1.56 -30.34
N ALA A 399 -11.96 1.54 -29.99
CA ALA A 399 -12.97 0.77 -30.72
C ALA A 399 -13.22 1.35 -32.12
N SER A 400 -13.20 2.68 -32.27
CA SER A 400 -13.39 3.37 -33.54
C SER A 400 -12.22 3.20 -34.52
N ALA A 401 -11.03 2.84 -34.02
CA ALA A 401 -9.85 2.55 -34.84
C ALA A 401 -9.82 1.13 -35.45
N ARG A 402 -10.78 0.27 -35.11
CA ARG A 402 -10.83 -1.13 -35.60
C ARG A 402 -11.55 -1.24 -36.95
N THR A 403 -11.15 -2.21 -37.76
CA THR A 403 -11.75 -2.48 -39.08
C THR A 403 -13.01 -3.36 -38.99
N GLU A 404 -13.95 -3.19 -39.94
CA GLU A 404 -15.13 -4.06 -40.06
C GLU A 404 -14.70 -5.54 -40.24
N GLY A 405 -14.98 -6.38 -39.25
CA GLY A 405 -14.62 -7.82 -39.22
C GLY A 405 -14.08 -8.31 -37.87
N ASP A 406 -13.61 -7.40 -37.03
CA ASP A 406 -12.88 -7.66 -35.77
C ASP A 406 -13.77 -8.07 -34.57
N GLY A 407 -15.09 -7.89 -34.68
CA GLY A 407 -16.04 -8.04 -33.57
C GLY A 407 -15.88 -6.98 -32.46
N PRO A 408 -16.76 -7.01 -31.43
CA PRO A 408 -16.69 -6.08 -30.30
C PRO A 408 -15.35 -6.11 -29.58
N LEU A 409 -14.81 -4.93 -29.24
CA LEU A 409 -13.64 -4.85 -28.36
C LEU A 409 -14.00 -5.30 -26.94
N ARG A 410 -13.36 -6.36 -26.44
CA ARG A 410 -13.47 -6.73 -25.03
C ARG A 410 -12.27 -6.18 -24.30
N VAL A 411 -12.50 -5.47 -23.20
CA VAL A 411 -11.46 -4.87 -22.39
C VAL A 411 -11.51 -5.53 -21.00
N PRO A 412 -10.62 -6.50 -20.73
CA PRO A 412 -10.49 -7.15 -19.43
C PRO A 412 -10.25 -6.14 -18.31
N TRP A 413 -10.72 -6.42 -17.08
CA TRP A 413 -10.52 -5.56 -15.91
C TRP A 413 -9.06 -5.08 -15.73
N ARG A 414 -8.07 -5.96 -15.94
CA ARG A 414 -6.64 -5.62 -15.80
C ARG A 414 -6.16 -4.51 -16.75
N ASP A 415 -6.85 -4.31 -17.87
CA ASP A 415 -6.42 -3.38 -18.92
C ASP A 415 -7.01 -1.97 -18.75
N TRP A 416 -8.04 -1.81 -17.90
CA TRP A 416 -8.71 -0.52 -17.69
C TRP A 416 -9.09 -0.24 -16.24
N GLY A 417 -9.43 -1.25 -15.45
CA GLY A 417 -10.01 -1.10 -14.12
C GLY A 417 -9.06 -0.44 -13.12
N GLU A 418 -7.78 -0.81 -13.12
CA GLU A 418 -6.77 -0.29 -12.17
C GLU A 418 -6.33 1.15 -12.47
N ARG A 419 -6.53 1.64 -13.70
CA ARG A 419 -6.04 2.98 -14.12
C ARG A 419 -7.15 3.92 -14.56
N GLY A 420 -8.30 3.37 -14.92
CA GLY A 420 -9.45 4.06 -15.48
C GLY A 420 -10.66 4.04 -14.56
N SER A 421 -10.51 3.68 -13.29
CA SER A 421 -11.61 3.69 -12.32
C SER A 421 -11.12 3.82 -10.88
N VAL A 422 -12.02 4.23 -9.97
CA VAL A 422 -11.79 4.26 -8.52
C VAL A 422 -12.71 3.25 -7.86
N VAL A 423 -12.18 2.31 -7.07
CA VAL A 423 -12.99 1.29 -6.39
C VAL A 423 -13.22 1.67 -4.94
N LEU A 424 -14.49 1.67 -4.52
CA LEU A 424 -14.93 1.93 -3.15
C LEU A 424 -15.53 0.67 -2.54
N ARG A 425 -15.10 0.29 -1.33
CA ARG A 425 -15.76 -0.77 -0.55
C ARG A 425 -16.88 -0.17 0.29
N SER A 426 -18.09 -0.71 0.17
CA SER A 426 -19.21 -0.40 1.09
C SER A 426 -19.13 -1.36 2.29
N GLY A 427 -19.15 -0.82 3.52
CA GLY A 427 -19.11 -1.61 4.75
C GLY A 427 -20.26 -2.62 4.84
N THR A 428 -19.98 -3.79 5.42
CA THR A 428 -20.98 -4.81 5.75
C THR A 428 -21.01 -5.04 7.26
N PHE A 429 -22.22 -5.10 7.84
CA PHE A 429 -22.43 -5.43 9.25
C PHE A 429 -22.26 -6.95 9.45
N PRO A 430 -21.23 -7.42 10.16
CA PRO A 430 -20.91 -8.84 10.25
C PRO A 430 -21.92 -9.68 11.06
N GLU A 431 -22.78 -9.04 11.86
CA GLU A 431 -23.57 -9.73 12.88
C GLU A 431 -24.96 -10.22 12.42
N GLN A 432 -25.49 -9.80 11.25
CA GLN A 432 -26.83 -10.20 10.78
C GLN A 432 -26.92 -10.43 9.25
N PRO A 433 -26.58 -11.64 8.74
CA PRO A 433 -26.52 -11.93 7.30
C PRO A 433 -27.88 -11.90 6.57
N HIS A 434 -29.00 -12.04 7.27
CA HIS A 434 -30.35 -12.09 6.69
C HIS A 434 -30.94 -10.70 6.37
N LEU A 435 -30.38 -9.63 6.95
CA LEU A 435 -30.73 -8.25 6.60
C LEU A 435 -29.91 -7.68 5.44
N ALA A 436 -28.87 -8.41 4.99
CA ALA A 436 -28.01 -7.99 3.88
C ALA A 436 -28.80 -7.71 2.60
N GLY A 437 -29.88 -8.43 2.33
CA GLY A 437 -30.74 -8.20 1.16
C GLY A 437 -31.63 -6.95 1.23
N LEU A 438 -31.84 -6.37 2.42
CA LEU A 438 -32.65 -5.15 2.61
C LEU A 438 -31.83 -3.86 2.53
N TYR A 439 -30.51 -3.94 2.78
CA TYR A 439 -29.61 -2.79 2.86
C TYR A 439 -28.35 -2.90 1.98
N THR A 440 -28.37 -3.71 0.91
CA THR A 440 -27.42 -3.62 -0.23
C THR A 440 -27.45 -2.24 -0.96
N ASN A 441 -28.17 -1.25 -0.42
CA ASN A 441 -28.44 0.05 -1.01
C ASN A 441 -27.66 1.18 -0.31
N SER A 442 -26.34 1.04 -0.16
CA SER A 442 -25.46 2.21 0.00
C SER A 442 -25.49 2.99 -1.32
N ARG A 443 -26.53 3.81 -1.53
CA ARG A 443 -26.80 4.45 -2.81
C ARG A 443 -25.83 5.61 -3.02
N VAL A 444 -24.75 5.30 -3.72
CA VAL A 444 -23.77 6.27 -4.22
C VAL A 444 -24.42 7.04 -5.37
N VAL A 445 -24.67 8.35 -5.20
CA VAL A 445 -25.27 9.18 -6.26
C VAL A 445 -24.19 10.11 -6.84
N PRO A 446 -23.68 9.84 -8.06
CA PRO A 446 -22.73 10.73 -8.71
C PRO A 446 -23.43 11.97 -9.28
N PHE A 447 -22.78 13.13 -9.15
CA PHE A 447 -23.17 14.41 -9.73
C PHE A 447 -21.94 15.19 -10.20
N GLY A 448 -21.74 15.28 -11.52
CA GLY A 448 -20.49 15.81 -12.09
C GLY A 448 -19.28 15.00 -11.63
N SER A 449 -18.26 15.68 -11.11
CA SER A 449 -17.10 15.07 -10.44
C SER A 449 -17.37 14.65 -8.99
N ARG A 450 -18.56 14.95 -8.43
CA ARG A 450 -18.85 14.76 -7.01
C ARG A 450 -19.69 13.53 -6.76
N VAL A 451 -19.45 12.88 -5.62
CA VAL A 451 -20.17 11.66 -5.25
C VAL A 451 -20.68 11.76 -3.82
N SER A 452 -21.99 11.57 -3.62
CA SER A 452 -22.61 11.51 -2.30
C SER A 452 -22.65 10.06 -1.79
N VAL A 453 -22.11 9.81 -0.59
CA VAL A 453 -22.07 8.49 0.06
C VAL A 453 -22.87 8.55 1.37
N PHE A 454 -23.71 7.56 1.61
CA PHE A 454 -24.53 7.42 2.83
C PHE A 454 -23.92 6.36 3.74
N LEU A 455 -23.63 6.73 4.99
CA LEU A 455 -23.13 5.83 6.04
C LEU A 455 -24.11 5.85 7.23
N LEU A 456 -24.44 4.69 7.78
CA LEU A 456 -25.25 4.54 9.00
C LEU A 456 -24.32 4.12 10.15
N ASP A 457 -24.46 4.74 11.32
CA ASP A 457 -23.46 4.68 12.39
C ASP A 457 -23.60 3.47 13.35
N SER A 458 -24.71 2.71 13.37
CA SER A 458 -24.80 1.50 14.22
C SER A 458 -25.87 0.48 13.79
N ALA A 459 -25.72 -0.77 14.27
CA ALA A 459 -26.68 -1.85 14.05
C ALA A 459 -27.90 -1.82 15.00
N ASP A 460 -27.81 -1.15 16.15
CA ASP A 460 -28.90 -1.10 17.16
C ASP A 460 -30.10 -0.25 16.70
N GLU A 461 -29.91 0.70 15.78
CA GLU A 461 -30.99 1.49 15.19
C GLU A 461 -31.91 0.66 14.25
N LEU A 462 -31.46 -0.52 13.80
CA LEU A 462 -32.21 -1.38 12.88
C LEU A 462 -33.29 -2.23 13.56
N GLU A 463 -33.15 -2.57 14.84
CA GLU A 463 -34.13 -3.40 15.54
C GLU A 463 -35.48 -2.69 15.74
N THR A 464 -35.49 -1.36 15.77
CA THR A 464 -36.71 -0.55 15.98
C THR A 464 -37.55 -0.42 14.69
N ILE A 465 -36.90 -0.37 13.53
CA ILE A 465 -37.56 -0.18 12.22
C ILE A 465 -38.30 -1.44 11.75
N GLY A 466 -37.79 -2.62 12.08
CA GLY A 466 -38.37 -3.89 11.64
C GLY A 466 -39.63 -4.33 12.40
N LYS A 467 -39.91 -3.75 13.58
CA LYS A 467 -40.95 -4.25 14.50
C LYS A 467 -42.19 -3.37 14.60
N ASP A 468 -42.11 -2.04 14.40
CA ASP A 468 -43.27 -1.15 14.53
C ASP A 468 -43.82 -0.67 13.17
N LYS A 469 -45.10 -1.00 12.92
CA LYS A 469 -45.87 -0.52 11.76
C LYS A 469 -46.41 0.92 11.94
N ASP A 470 -45.97 1.63 12.98
CA ASP A 470 -46.38 3.00 13.29
C ASP A 470 -45.15 3.90 13.39
N TYR A 471 -44.94 4.72 12.35
CA TYR A 471 -43.73 5.53 12.16
C TYR A 471 -43.78 6.89 12.88
N SER A 472 -44.88 7.18 13.60
CA SER A 472 -45.17 8.49 14.20
C SER A 472 -44.44 8.78 15.53
N SER A 473 -43.67 7.83 16.07
CA SER A 473 -43.06 7.92 17.42
C SER A 473 -41.53 7.88 17.46
N LEU A 474 -40.84 7.99 16.32
CA LEU A 474 -39.38 7.94 16.27
C LEU A 474 -38.74 9.22 16.85
N PRO A 475 -37.76 9.12 17.77
CA PRO A 475 -37.09 10.28 18.34
C PRO A 475 -36.25 11.02 17.29
N LYS A 476 -36.18 12.36 17.42
CA LYS A 476 -35.41 13.28 16.57
C LYS A 476 -33.96 12.80 16.36
N TRP A 477 -33.68 12.27 15.18
CA TRP A 477 -32.39 11.74 14.77
C TRP A 477 -31.28 12.82 14.79
N ARG A 478 -30.18 12.54 15.49
CA ARG A 478 -28.92 13.27 15.37
C ARG A 478 -28.10 12.62 14.28
N PHE A 479 -28.15 13.16 13.06
CA PHE A 479 -27.18 12.86 12.02
C PHE A 479 -25.85 13.53 12.39
N GLN A 480 -25.04 12.88 13.24
CA GLN A 480 -23.71 13.36 13.58
C GLN A 480 -22.71 12.79 12.58
N HIS A 481 -22.04 13.69 11.85
CA HIS A 481 -20.75 13.49 11.19
C HIS A 481 -20.63 12.16 10.41
N ILE A 482 -20.80 12.15 9.09
CA ILE A 482 -19.66 12.30 8.16
C ILE A 482 -20.22 12.46 6.75
N TRP A 483 -19.85 13.55 6.07
CA TRP A 483 -20.29 13.84 4.71
C TRP A 483 -19.13 14.49 3.95
N GLY A 484 -18.27 13.68 3.34
CA GLY A 484 -17.30 14.17 2.35
C GLY A 484 -17.96 14.18 0.98
N SER A 485 -18.18 15.36 0.39
CA SER A 485 -18.30 15.44 -1.07
C SER A 485 -16.93 15.12 -1.66
N TYR A 486 -16.73 13.92 -2.18
CA TYR A 486 -15.49 13.57 -2.88
C TYR A 486 -15.45 14.33 -4.21
N ASP A 487 -14.49 15.23 -4.39
CA ASP A 487 -14.29 15.91 -5.66
C ASP A 487 -13.30 15.11 -6.51
N LEU A 488 -13.81 14.32 -7.46
CA LEU A 488 -12.97 13.52 -8.36
C LEU A 488 -12.08 14.40 -9.23
N ALA A 489 -12.36 15.70 -9.37
CA ALA A 489 -11.46 16.62 -10.05
C ALA A 489 -10.13 16.77 -9.31
N ASN A 490 -10.14 16.77 -7.97
CA ASN A 490 -8.90 16.77 -7.17
C ASN A 490 -8.14 15.45 -7.31
N VAL A 491 -8.84 14.31 -7.37
CA VAL A 491 -8.21 12.99 -7.58
C VAL A 491 -7.62 12.88 -9.00
N MET A 492 -8.31 13.44 -10.01
CA MET A 492 -7.86 13.44 -11.42
C MET A 492 -6.78 14.50 -11.73
N LEU A 493 -6.80 15.66 -11.05
CA LEU A 493 -5.79 16.73 -11.20
C LEU A 493 -4.57 16.53 -10.28
N HIS A 494 -4.72 15.75 -9.22
CA HIS A 494 -3.67 15.35 -8.30
C HIS A 494 -3.76 13.84 -7.98
N PRO A 495 -3.42 12.95 -8.93
CA PRO A 495 -3.34 11.51 -8.64
C PRO A 495 -2.33 11.19 -7.51
N GLU A 496 -1.40 12.11 -7.24
CA GLU A 496 -0.40 12.02 -6.17
C GLU A 496 -0.78 12.75 -4.86
N LYS A 497 -1.90 13.49 -4.82
CA LYS A 497 -2.37 14.21 -3.61
C LYS A 497 -3.87 14.08 -3.41
N SER A 498 -4.33 12.88 -3.09
CA SER A 498 -5.59 12.70 -2.35
C SER A 498 -5.36 13.15 -0.90
N VAL A 499 -5.66 14.42 -0.59
CA VAL A 499 -5.71 14.88 0.81
C VAL A 499 -6.91 14.21 1.51
N PRO A 500 -6.71 13.56 2.67
CA PRO A 500 -7.80 13.01 3.46
C PRO A 500 -8.54 14.16 4.15
N VAL A 501 -9.82 14.36 3.83
CA VAL A 501 -10.71 15.13 4.69
C VAL A 501 -11.46 14.12 5.58
N PHE A 502 -11.26 14.28 6.89
CA PHE A 502 -11.46 13.33 7.98
C PHE A 502 -12.88 12.82 8.26
N GLY A 503 -12.93 11.60 8.82
CA GLY A 503 -14.09 10.84 9.34
C GLY A 503 -14.92 10.31 8.16
N ALA A 504 -15.32 9.04 7.99
CA ALA A 504 -15.78 7.97 8.85
C ALA A 504 -15.08 6.66 8.52
N ARG A 505 -15.11 5.76 9.49
CA ARG A 505 -14.66 4.37 9.38
C ARG A 505 -15.24 3.71 8.11
N ASN A 506 -14.36 3.09 7.32
CA ASN A 506 -14.61 2.14 6.22
C ASN A 506 -14.90 2.70 4.80
N LEU A 507 -13.98 3.48 4.22
CA LEU A 507 -13.83 3.65 2.77
C LEU A 507 -12.36 3.48 2.38
N VAL A 508 -12.05 2.42 1.63
CA VAL A 508 -10.70 2.13 1.09
C VAL A 508 -10.72 2.49 -0.39
N CYS A 509 -9.98 3.53 -0.80
CA CYS A 509 -9.58 3.72 -2.19
C CYS A 509 -8.33 2.89 -2.44
N ILE A 510 -8.35 2.07 -3.49
CA ILE A 510 -7.18 1.38 -4.02
C ILE A 510 -6.65 2.25 -5.16
N ASP A 511 -5.47 2.83 -5.02
CA ASP A 511 -4.70 3.38 -6.13
C ASP A 511 -3.19 3.18 -5.91
N LEU A 512 -2.51 2.81 -7.00
CA LEU A 512 -1.06 2.59 -7.14
C LEU A 512 -0.46 3.66 -8.10
N PRO A 513 0.88 3.86 -8.13
CA PRO A 513 1.53 5.18 -8.11
C PRO A 513 1.82 5.80 -9.49
N PRO A 514 2.24 7.09 -9.52
CA PRO A 514 3.54 7.37 -10.13
C PRO A 514 4.46 8.34 -9.36
N VAL A 515 5.75 8.03 -9.52
CA VAL A 515 7.04 8.71 -9.35
C VAL A 515 7.11 10.26 -9.36
N ARG A 516 7.65 10.81 -8.25
CA ARG A 516 8.46 12.06 -8.03
C ARG A 516 7.74 13.42 -8.25
N GLN A 517 7.81 14.42 -7.36
CA GLN A 517 8.88 14.87 -6.45
C GLN A 517 8.31 15.93 -5.47
N HIS A 518 8.48 15.78 -4.15
CA HIS A 518 8.25 16.87 -3.20
C HIS A 518 9.54 17.66 -2.97
N MET A 519 9.63 18.85 -3.59
CA MET A 519 10.46 19.94 -3.11
C MET A 519 9.73 20.65 -1.96
N GLN A 520 10.27 20.56 -0.74
CA GLN A 520 10.51 21.69 0.18
C GLN A 520 11.03 21.19 1.54
N VAL A 521 12.31 20.78 1.56
CA VAL A 521 13.26 21.03 2.67
C VAL A 521 14.41 21.91 2.14
N LEU A 522 14.10 22.80 1.18
CA LEU A 522 15.08 23.56 0.40
C LEU A 522 15.37 24.95 0.96
N ALA A 523 15.03 25.22 2.22
CA ALA A 523 15.42 26.44 2.93
C ALA A 523 16.50 26.20 4.02
N ALA A 524 16.81 24.94 4.37
CA ALA A 524 17.89 24.60 5.30
C ALA A 524 19.11 23.94 4.62
N ILE A 525 18.97 23.43 3.39
CA ILE A 525 20.05 22.69 2.69
C ILE A 525 20.90 23.59 1.77
N LEU A 526 20.43 24.78 1.41
CA LEU A 526 21.18 25.69 0.51
C LEU A 526 22.30 26.49 1.17
N PHE A 527 22.60 26.27 2.46
CA PHE A 527 23.80 26.81 3.11
C PHE A 527 24.89 25.76 3.42
N ALA A 528 24.68 24.47 3.11
CA ALA A 528 25.66 23.40 3.34
C ALA A 528 26.18 22.73 2.05
N ALA A 529 25.61 23.01 0.87
CA ALA A 529 26.03 22.41 -0.40
C ALA A 529 27.21 23.15 -1.08
N ALA A 530 28.19 23.62 -0.30
CA ALA A 530 29.46 24.13 -0.82
C ALA A 530 30.70 23.42 -0.22
N SER A 531 30.53 22.44 0.66
CA SER A 531 31.64 21.66 1.23
C SER A 531 31.14 20.29 1.72
N GLY A 532 31.32 19.25 0.90
CA GLY A 532 31.02 17.87 1.28
C GLY A 532 30.83 17.01 0.04
N ALA A 533 31.92 16.53 -0.57
CA ALA A 533 31.83 15.47 -1.56
C ALA A 533 31.20 14.24 -0.87
N ALA A 534 30.09 13.72 -1.40
CA ALA A 534 29.56 12.44 -0.95
C ALA A 534 30.67 11.39 -1.11
N ALA A 535 31.14 10.81 -0.01
CA ALA A 535 32.20 9.82 -0.04
C ALA A 535 31.68 8.54 -0.69
N VAL A 536 32.31 8.11 -1.78
CA VAL A 536 32.14 6.75 -2.32
C VAL A 536 32.75 5.79 -1.31
N ALA A 537 32.04 4.72 -0.95
CA ALA A 537 32.55 3.71 -0.01
C ALA A 537 33.92 3.19 -0.49
N PRO A 538 35.00 3.34 0.31
CA PRO A 538 36.25 2.63 0.05
C PRO A 538 35.99 1.12 0.19
N TYR A 539 36.85 0.30 -0.41
CA TYR A 539 36.78 -1.16 -0.32
C TYR A 539 35.70 -1.87 -1.17
N GLN A 540 35.42 -1.34 -2.36
CA GLN A 540 34.47 -1.90 -3.34
C GLN A 540 34.61 -3.41 -3.59
N GLN A 541 35.83 -3.96 -3.45
CA GLN A 541 36.09 -5.40 -3.62
C GLN A 541 35.32 -6.31 -2.67
N TYR A 542 34.79 -5.79 -1.55
CA TYR A 542 33.97 -6.58 -0.63
C TYR A 542 32.47 -6.48 -0.89
N ILE A 543 32.01 -5.55 -1.74
CA ILE A 543 30.58 -5.40 -2.02
C ILE A 543 30.09 -6.59 -2.82
N LEU A 544 29.19 -7.38 -2.21
CA LEU A 544 28.65 -8.60 -2.79
C LEU A 544 27.48 -8.34 -3.75
N ALA A 545 26.89 -7.15 -3.73
CA ALA A 545 25.83 -6.77 -4.67
C ALA A 545 26.32 -6.91 -6.12
N PRO A 546 25.52 -7.48 -7.04
CA PRO A 546 25.92 -7.57 -8.44
C PRO A 546 26.02 -6.17 -9.07
N SER A 547 26.89 -6.01 -10.07
CA SER A 547 27.09 -4.74 -10.78
C SER A 547 25.96 -4.41 -11.77
N SER A 548 25.09 -5.37 -12.06
CA SER A 548 23.92 -5.23 -12.92
C SER A 548 22.80 -6.16 -12.46
N ARG A 549 21.59 -5.94 -12.97
CA ARG A 549 20.46 -6.86 -12.71
C ARG A 549 20.54 -8.18 -13.47
N THR A 550 21.43 -8.34 -14.44
CA THR A 550 21.62 -9.62 -15.13
C THR A 550 22.70 -10.42 -14.40
N VAL A 551 22.28 -11.50 -13.74
CA VAL A 551 23.18 -12.37 -12.98
C VAL A 551 23.22 -13.75 -13.61
N ARG A 552 24.43 -14.23 -13.88
CA ARG A 552 24.67 -15.55 -14.48
C ARG A 552 25.34 -16.49 -13.49
N PRO A 553 25.22 -17.81 -13.68
CA PRO A 553 25.91 -18.76 -12.81
C PRO A 553 27.43 -18.69 -12.97
N ALA A 554 28.15 -18.99 -11.88
CA ALA A 554 29.59 -18.87 -11.81
C ALA A 554 30.31 -20.21 -12.00
N ALA A 555 29.68 -21.32 -11.62
CA ALA A 555 30.25 -22.66 -11.76
C ALA A 555 29.18 -23.73 -11.96
N VAL A 556 29.59 -24.86 -12.52
CA VAL A 556 28.80 -26.11 -12.50
C VAL A 556 29.04 -26.82 -11.17
N TYR A 557 27.97 -27.13 -10.45
CA TYR A 557 28.03 -27.79 -9.15
C TYR A 557 27.82 -29.31 -9.25
N LEU A 558 26.77 -29.73 -9.96
CA LEU A 558 26.39 -31.13 -10.08
C LEU A 558 25.79 -31.40 -11.47
N GLN A 559 25.96 -32.63 -11.96
CA GLN A 559 25.34 -33.10 -13.19
C GLN A 559 24.77 -34.51 -12.95
N THR A 560 23.61 -34.78 -13.53
CA THR A 560 22.97 -36.10 -13.49
C THR A 560 22.40 -36.44 -14.86
N GLY A 561 22.53 -37.70 -15.29
CA GLY A 561 22.00 -38.15 -16.58
C GLY A 561 22.92 -37.82 -17.76
N SER A 562 22.33 -37.61 -18.95
CA SER A 562 23.07 -37.36 -20.19
C SER A 562 23.03 -35.87 -20.54
N VAL A 563 24.16 -35.20 -20.31
CA VAL A 563 24.35 -33.76 -20.46
C VAL A 563 25.53 -33.51 -21.39
N SER A 564 25.41 -32.51 -22.27
CA SER A 564 26.52 -31.99 -23.07
C SER A 564 26.65 -30.48 -22.92
N SER A 565 27.88 -29.97 -22.94
CA SER A 565 28.19 -28.53 -22.86
C SER A 565 27.69 -27.86 -21.58
N GLU A 566 27.84 -28.51 -20.43
CA GLU A 566 27.41 -28.01 -19.11
C GLU A 566 27.99 -26.64 -18.73
N HIS A 567 29.12 -26.23 -19.31
CA HIS A 567 29.81 -24.98 -19.00
C HIS A 567 29.32 -23.84 -19.90
N ALA A 568 28.44 -24.12 -20.86
CA ALA A 568 27.97 -23.16 -21.85
C ALA A 568 27.24 -21.95 -21.26
N LEU A 569 26.61 -22.12 -20.08
CA LEU A 569 25.78 -21.11 -19.44
C LEU A 569 26.52 -20.30 -18.36
N LEU A 570 27.82 -20.49 -18.18
CA LEU A 570 28.61 -19.74 -17.20
C LEU A 570 28.89 -18.31 -17.68
N ASP A 571 28.96 -17.37 -16.74
CA ASP A 571 29.11 -15.93 -17.02
C ASP A 571 30.27 -15.59 -17.96
N ASP A 572 31.40 -16.30 -17.83
CA ASP A 572 32.61 -16.12 -18.61
C ASP A 572 32.63 -16.89 -19.94
N GLN A 573 31.58 -17.64 -20.26
CA GLN A 573 31.49 -18.49 -21.46
C GLN A 573 30.40 -18.07 -22.45
N VAL A 574 29.45 -17.22 -22.06
CA VAL A 574 28.35 -16.78 -22.93
C VAL A 574 28.85 -15.75 -23.96
N PHE A 575 29.13 -16.20 -25.19
CA PHE A 575 29.44 -15.35 -26.34
C PHE A 575 28.75 -15.86 -27.62
N SER A 576 28.58 -14.97 -28.60
CA SER A 576 27.95 -15.30 -29.88
C SER A 576 28.68 -16.46 -30.60
N GLY A 577 27.96 -17.56 -30.89
CA GLY A 577 28.45 -18.70 -31.67
C GLY A 577 28.99 -19.90 -30.88
N GLN A 578 28.84 -19.93 -29.55
CA GLN A 578 29.24 -21.04 -28.68
C GLN A 578 28.19 -22.18 -28.62
N PRO A 579 28.56 -23.40 -28.16
CA PRO A 579 27.64 -24.52 -28.06
C PRO A 579 26.63 -24.31 -26.93
N SER A 580 25.38 -24.69 -27.17
CA SER A 580 24.29 -24.64 -26.20
C SER A 580 24.39 -25.80 -25.20
N LEU A 581 23.92 -25.59 -23.96
CA LEU A 581 23.68 -26.68 -23.02
C LEU A 581 22.67 -27.64 -23.65
N THR A 582 22.92 -28.95 -23.56
CA THR A 582 21.99 -29.96 -24.06
C THR A 582 21.70 -30.99 -22.97
N LEU A 583 20.41 -31.25 -22.73
CA LEU A 583 19.89 -32.23 -21.80
C LEU A 583 19.12 -33.31 -22.60
N ASP A 584 19.70 -34.51 -22.74
CA ASP A 584 19.23 -35.46 -23.76
C ASP A 584 17.93 -36.18 -23.41
N THR A 585 17.86 -36.73 -22.20
CA THR A 585 16.75 -37.60 -21.78
C THR A 585 16.06 -37.04 -20.55
N PHE A 586 14.84 -37.51 -20.32
CA PHE A 586 14.11 -37.29 -19.07
C PHE A 586 15.03 -37.45 -17.85
N ASN A 587 14.92 -36.49 -16.93
CA ASN A 587 15.69 -36.37 -15.69
C ASN A 587 17.20 -36.08 -15.86
N SER A 588 17.67 -35.79 -17.08
CA SER A 588 19.01 -35.20 -17.26
C SER A 588 18.99 -33.78 -16.70
N SER A 589 19.97 -33.46 -15.85
CA SER A 589 20.00 -32.19 -15.13
C SER A 589 21.41 -31.67 -14.87
N VAL A 590 21.50 -30.35 -14.74
CA VAL A 590 22.71 -29.64 -14.33
C VAL A 590 22.34 -28.64 -13.23
N THR A 591 23.02 -28.72 -12.10
CA THR A 591 22.98 -27.72 -11.04
C THR A 591 24.12 -26.74 -11.23
N TYR A 592 23.80 -25.46 -11.24
CA TYR A 592 24.76 -24.38 -11.22
C TYR A 592 24.87 -23.74 -9.84
N ASP A 593 26.07 -23.31 -9.48
CA ASP A 593 26.37 -22.50 -8.31
C ASP A 593 26.64 -21.05 -8.75
N PHE A 594 25.92 -20.09 -8.16
CA PHE A 594 26.12 -18.66 -8.38
C PHE A 594 27.31 -18.10 -7.57
N GLY A 595 27.92 -18.90 -6.71
CA GLY A 595 29.01 -18.55 -5.79
C GLY A 595 28.55 -17.75 -4.56
N LYS A 596 27.35 -17.16 -4.63
CA LYS A 596 26.69 -16.38 -3.58
C LYS A 596 25.18 -16.54 -3.70
N ASN A 597 24.46 -16.21 -2.63
CA ASN A 597 23.00 -16.12 -2.67
C ASN A 597 22.60 -14.98 -3.62
N VAL A 598 21.59 -15.22 -4.45
CA VAL A 598 20.96 -14.28 -5.38
C VAL A 598 19.44 -14.41 -5.25
N GLY A 599 18.66 -13.52 -5.84
CA GLY A 599 17.20 -13.62 -5.85
C GLY A 599 16.62 -12.92 -7.06
N GLY A 600 15.51 -13.46 -7.58
CA GLY A 600 14.84 -12.93 -8.76
C GLY A 600 14.18 -13.99 -9.64
N TRP A 601 13.84 -13.60 -10.86
CA TRP A 601 13.17 -14.48 -11.81
C TRP A 601 14.07 -14.96 -12.95
N ILE A 602 13.80 -16.18 -13.41
CA ILE A 602 14.60 -16.87 -14.42
C ILE A 602 14.24 -16.41 -15.83
N ASN A 603 15.26 -16.28 -16.64
CA ASN A 603 15.21 -15.94 -18.05
C ASN A 603 16.14 -16.88 -18.81
N PHE A 604 15.70 -17.44 -19.94
CA PHE A 604 16.54 -18.27 -20.78
C PHE A 604 16.18 -18.20 -22.25
N ASN A 605 17.13 -18.54 -23.11
CA ASN A 605 16.93 -18.69 -24.55
C ASN A 605 17.10 -20.16 -24.93
N THR A 606 16.31 -20.63 -25.90
CA THR A 606 16.36 -22.03 -26.36
C THR A 606 16.19 -22.15 -27.87
N THR A 607 16.92 -23.09 -28.47
CA THR A 607 16.71 -23.58 -29.84
C THR A 607 15.84 -24.84 -29.93
N SER A 608 15.26 -25.32 -28.83
CA SER A 608 14.31 -26.43 -28.88
C SER A 608 12.92 -25.92 -29.27
N ILE A 609 12.27 -26.60 -30.24
CA ILE A 609 10.94 -26.24 -30.73
C ILE A 609 9.81 -26.75 -29.81
N ASP A 610 10.09 -27.81 -29.06
CA ASP A 610 9.22 -28.49 -28.11
C ASP A 610 10.04 -29.08 -26.96
N GLY A 611 9.36 -29.59 -25.93
CA GLY A 611 9.98 -30.15 -24.73
C GLY A 611 9.45 -29.54 -23.44
N SER A 612 9.94 -30.02 -22.30
CA SER A 612 9.59 -29.51 -20.97
C SER A 612 10.85 -29.38 -20.13
N VAL A 613 11.08 -28.20 -19.58
CA VAL A 613 12.24 -27.90 -18.73
C VAL A 613 11.77 -27.41 -17.36
N GLY A 614 12.33 -28.00 -16.31
CA GLY A 614 12.09 -27.61 -14.93
C GLY A 614 13.28 -26.85 -14.34
N PHE A 615 13.00 -25.95 -13.42
CA PHE A 615 14.00 -25.25 -12.61
C PHE A 615 13.71 -25.46 -11.12
N THR A 616 14.73 -25.83 -10.35
CA THR A 616 14.66 -25.91 -8.88
C THR A 616 15.70 -25.04 -8.22
N PHE A 617 15.42 -24.62 -6.99
CA PHE A 617 16.19 -23.59 -6.29
C PHE A 617 16.48 -23.99 -4.85
N THR A 618 17.70 -23.77 -4.38
CA THR A 618 18.06 -23.94 -2.96
C THR A 618 19.14 -22.97 -2.52
N GLU A 619 19.07 -22.53 -1.27
CA GLU A 619 20.11 -21.70 -0.65
C GLU A 619 21.31 -22.54 -0.16
N SER A 620 21.07 -23.82 0.21
CA SER A 620 22.10 -24.72 0.74
C SER A 620 22.40 -25.88 -0.20
N SER A 621 23.64 -26.33 -0.18
CA SER A 621 24.06 -27.54 -0.89
C SER A 621 23.34 -28.82 -0.42
N LEU A 622 22.74 -28.81 0.78
CA LEU A 622 22.06 -29.98 1.36
C LEU A 622 20.75 -30.36 0.66
N TRP A 623 20.08 -29.40 0.03
CA TRP A 623 18.75 -29.60 -0.56
C TRP A 623 18.75 -29.43 -2.09
N VAL A 624 19.94 -29.49 -2.71
CA VAL A 624 20.05 -29.55 -4.18
C VAL A 624 19.31 -30.79 -4.67
N SER A 625 18.31 -30.58 -5.51
CA SER A 625 17.42 -31.62 -6.03
C SER A 625 16.93 -31.26 -7.42
N SER A 626 16.76 -32.25 -8.31
CA SER A 626 16.07 -32.07 -9.59
C SER A 626 14.54 -32.19 -9.46
N GLU A 627 14.04 -32.60 -8.29
CA GLU A 627 12.63 -32.93 -8.07
C GLU A 627 11.86 -31.84 -7.32
N ALA A 628 12.54 -31.00 -6.52
CA ALA A 628 11.90 -29.99 -5.67
C ALA A 628 12.87 -28.85 -5.30
N CYS A 629 12.32 -27.74 -4.84
CA CYS A 629 13.06 -26.59 -4.31
C CYS A 629 13.01 -26.56 -2.77
N ASP A 630 13.86 -25.73 -2.15
CA ASP A 630 13.72 -25.40 -0.73
C ASP A 630 12.31 -24.94 -0.40
N SER A 631 11.86 -25.20 0.83
CA SER A 631 10.48 -24.90 1.19
C SER A 631 10.28 -23.43 1.53
N THR A 632 9.12 -22.89 1.12
CA THR A 632 8.61 -21.60 1.59
C THR A 632 7.52 -21.74 2.65
N SER A 633 7.12 -22.99 3.00
CA SER A 633 6.08 -23.26 3.99
C SER A 633 6.41 -24.45 4.93
N ASN A 634 5.66 -24.61 6.01
CA ASN A 634 5.88 -25.72 6.94
C ASN A 634 5.60 -27.11 6.34
N GLY A 635 4.84 -27.20 5.24
CA GLY A 635 4.48 -28.46 4.59
C GLY A 635 5.34 -28.74 3.36
N GLY A 636 6.06 -29.86 3.33
CA GLY A 636 6.74 -30.35 2.12
C GLY A 636 7.81 -29.40 1.54
N LEU A 637 8.26 -29.71 0.33
CA LEU A 637 9.17 -28.88 -0.46
C LEU A 637 8.39 -28.10 -1.53
N ASP A 638 8.99 -27.09 -2.13
CA ASP A 638 8.34 -26.34 -3.20
C ASP A 638 8.49 -27.07 -4.54
N GLU A 639 7.47 -27.03 -5.40
CA GLU A 639 7.52 -27.68 -6.71
C GLU A 639 8.51 -27.00 -7.67
N PRO A 640 9.07 -27.73 -8.66
CA PRO A 640 9.88 -27.12 -9.71
C PRO A 640 9.10 -26.09 -10.53
N LEU A 641 9.76 -25.01 -10.95
CA LEU A 641 9.21 -24.09 -11.95
C LEU A 641 9.33 -24.71 -13.34
N VAL A 642 8.21 -25.09 -13.95
CA VAL A 642 8.17 -25.81 -15.22
C VAL A 642 7.81 -24.91 -16.40
N PHE A 643 8.58 -24.99 -17.47
CA PHE A 643 8.29 -24.38 -18.77
C PHE A 643 8.05 -25.46 -19.82
N ASN A 644 6.89 -25.40 -20.46
CA ASN A 644 6.62 -26.20 -21.65
C ASN A 644 7.02 -25.37 -22.88
N LEU A 645 7.98 -25.88 -23.65
CA LEU A 645 8.50 -25.20 -24.82
C LEU A 645 7.48 -25.29 -25.96
N THR A 646 7.20 -24.16 -26.59
CA THR A 646 6.23 -24.03 -27.69
C THR A 646 6.85 -23.49 -28.98
N GLY A 647 8.16 -23.21 -28.95
CA GLY A 647 8.92 -22.70 -30.07
C GLY A 647 10.28 -22.15 -29.62
N LEU A 648 11.08 -21.79 -30.62
CA LEU A 648 12.39 -21.17 -30.43
C LEU A 648 12.26 -19.79 -29.78
N GLY A 649 13.25 -19.41 -28.97
CA GLY A 649 13.43 -18.03 -28.53
C GLY A 649 13.51 -17.87 -27.01
N HIS A 650 13.04 -16.72 -26.55
CA HIS A 650 13.21 -16.26 -25.17
C HIS A 650 12.02 -16.65 -24.29
N TYR A 651 12.31 -17.22 -23.13
CA TYR A 651 11.36 -17.57 -22.08
C TYR A 651 11.71 -16.83 -20.80
N VAL A 652 10.67 -16.34 -20.12
CA VAL A 652 10.79 -15.64 -18.84
C VAL A 652 9.78 -16.22 -17.87
N ALA A 653 10.19 -16.41 -16.61
CA ALA A 653 9.29 -16.85 -15.56
C ALA A 653 8.15 -15.84 -15.36
N PRO A 654 6.93 -16.32 -15.05
CA PRO A 654 5.88 -15.45 -14.59
C PRO A 654 6.35 -14.60 -13.41
N ASN A 655 5.89 -13.36 -13.40
CA ASN A 655 6.20 -12.37 -12.39
C ASN A 655 5.95 -12.87 -10.95
N ASP A 656 4.86 -13.60 -10.71
CA ASP A 656 4.51 -14.21 -9.43
C ASP A 656 5.31 -15.47 -9.10
N LYS A 657 6.15 -15.94 -10.02
CA LYS A 657 7.14 -17.01 -9.82
C LYS A 657 8.56 -16.46 -9.67
N GLU A 658 8.70 -15.21 -9.25
CA GLU A 658 9.97 -14.70 -8.71
C GLU A 658 10.42 -15.64 -7.59
N ARG A 659 11.65 -16.15 -7.70
CA ARG A 659 12.22 -16.90 -6.60
C ARG A 659 12.93 -15.91 -5.69
N GLY A 660 12.67 -16.04 -4.40
CA GLY A 660 13.45 -15.39 -3.35
C GLY A 660 14.91 -15.84 -3.33
N ALA A 661 15.59 -15.74 -2.20
CA ALA A 661 17.00 -16.12 -2.14
C ALA A 661 17.25 -17.60 -2.54
N PHE A 662 18.27 -17.81 -3.37
CA PHE A 662 18.88 -19.11 -3.69
C PHE A 662 20.33 -18.92 -4.12
N ARG A 663 21.15 -19.95 -3.97
CA ARG A 663 22.53 -20.00 -4.47
C ARG A 663 22.69 -21.03 -5.58
N TYR A 664 21.97 -22.13 -5.48
CA TYR A 664 22.01 -23.22 -6.44
C TYR A 664 20.74 -23.27 -7.27
N LEU A 665 20.90 -23.41 -8.57
CA LEU A 665 19.82 -23.53 -9.55
C LEU A 665 20.01 -24.82 -10.34
N THR A 666 19.05 -25.75 -10.30
CA THR A 666 19.09 -26.96 -11.13
C THR A 666 18.16 -26.81 -12.31
N ILE A 667 18.67 -27.09 -13.50
CA ILE A 667 17.90 -27.23 -14.72
C ILE A 667 17.67 -28.72 -14.97
N VAL A 668 16.43 -29.13 -15.23
CA VAL A 668 16.08 -30.53 -15.48
C VAL A 668 15.24 -30.68 -16.74
N ASN A 669 15.57 -31.66 -17.58
CA ASN A 669 14.70 -32.07 -18.68
C ASN A 669 13.56 -32.93 -18.13
N LEU A 670 12.33 -32.43 -18.23
CA LEU A 670 11.09 -33.12 -17.82
C LEU A 670 10.35 -33.76 -19.01
N GLY A 671 10.85 -33.58 -20.23
CA GLY A 671 10.34 -34.19 -21.45
C GLY A 671 11.06 -35.49 -21.83
N SER A 672 10.53 -36.16 -22.85
CA SER A 672 11.17 -37.31 -23.50
C SER A 672 12.25 -36.93 -24.50
N ASP A 673 12.15 -35.74 -25.08
CA ASP A 673 12.99 -35.24 -26.16
C ASP A 673 14.12 -34.37 -25.63
N GLN A 674 15.17 -34.22 -26.45
CA GLN A 674 16.35 -33.42 -26.11
C GLN A 674 15.98 -31.93 -26.01
N VAL A 675 16.39 -31.30 -24.90
CA VAL A 675 16.23 -29.86 -24.68
C VAL A 675 17.58 -29.16 -24.76
N SER A 676 17.64 -28.04 -25.48
CA SER A 676 18.83 -27.21 -25.59
C SER A 676 18.60 -25.80 -25.03
N ILE A 677 19.56 -25.26 -24.28
CA ILE A 677 19.51 -23.91 -23.70
C ILE A 677 20.75 -23.14 -24.15
N ASP A 678 20.54 -21.99 -24.77
CA ASP A 678 21.60 -21.16 -25.35
C ASP A 678 22.12 -20.11 -24.38
N ASP A 679 21.24 -19.62 -23.51
CA ASP A 679 21.56 -18.59 -22.53
C ASP A 679 20.63 -18.70 -21.31
N LEU A 680 21.14 -18.37 -20.13
CA LEU A 680 20.42 -18.38 -18.85
C LEU A 680 20.89 -17.25 -17.95
N TRP A 681 19.95 -16.46 -17.44
CA TRP A 681 20.21 -15.47 -16.40
C TRP A 681 19.06 -15.35 -15.41
N VAL A 682 19.41 -14.83 -14.24
CA VAL A 682 18.48 -14.32 -13.24
C VAL A 682 18.39 -12.82 -13.42
N HIS A 683 17.18 -12.28 -13.46
CA HIS A 683 16.98 -10.84 -13.26
C HIS A 683 16.95 -10.56 -11.75
N PHE A 684 17.97 -9.89 -11.23
CA PHE A 684 18.13 -9.59 -9.80
C PHE A 684 17.12 -8.54 -9.34
N THR A 685 16.24 -8.91 -8.41
CA THR A 685 15.07 -8.11 -8.01
C THR A 685 15.25 -7.29 -6.75
N ALA A 686 16.30 -7.56 -5.96
CA ALA A 686 16.55 -6.81 -4.73
C ALA A 686 16.80 -5.32 -5.03
N MET A 687 16.44 -4.47 -4.05
CA MET A 687 16.45 -3.01 -4.20
C MET A 687 15.71 -2.57 -5.48
N PRO A 688 14.40 -2.86 -5.62
CA PRO A 688 13.64 -2.62 -6.86
C PRO A 688 13.56 -1.13 -7.24
N HIS A 689 13.71 -0.24 -6.24
CA HIS A 689 13.66 1.21 -6.42
C HIS A 689 15.01 1.82 -6.85
N TRP A 690 16.09 1.03 -6.87
CA TRP A 690 17.41 1.47 -7.35
C TRP A 690 17.54 1.27 -8.86
N ALA A 691 18.29 2.15 -9.51
CA ALA A 691 18.66 1.95 -10.91
C ALA A 691 19.63 0.76 -11.05
N ASP A 692 19.62 0.13 -12.22
CA ASP A 692 20.35 -1.12 -12.48
C ASP A 692 21.86 -1.01 -12.23
N ASP A 693 22.46 0.16 -12.48
CA ASP A 693 23.88 0.46 -12.30
C ASP A 693 24.23 0.95 -10.87
N SER A 694 23.24 1.03 -9.99
CA SER A 694 23.38 1.63 -8.66
C SER A 694 23.42 0.60 -7.52
N LEU A 695 23.28 -0.70 -7.82
CA LEU A 695 23.19 -1.78 -6.83
C LEU A 695 24.39 -1.85 -5.86
N GLN A 696 25.54 -1.28 -6.22
CA GLN A 696 26.75 -1.25 -5.40
C GLN A 696 27.01 0.11 -4.73
N ASN A 697 26.06 1.06 -4.78
CA ASN A 697 26.23 2.41 -4.22
C ASN A 697 26.05 2.44 -2.70
N TYR A 698 26.97 1.80 -1.98
CA TYR A 698 26.96 1.81 -0.51
C TYR A 698 27.49 3.16 -0.01
N THR A 699 26.88 3.66 1.05
CA THR A 699 27.22 4.94 1.69
C THR A 699 28.15 4.79 2.89
N GLY A 700 28.30 3.56 3.40
CA GLY A 700 29.20 3.24 4.50
C GLY A 700 30.14 2.07 4.19
N TRP A 701 31.14 1.92 5.03
CA TRP A 701 32.22 0.95 4.91
C TRP A 701 32.77 0.53 6.27
N PHE A 702 33.37 -0.65 6.27
CA PHE A 702 34.18 -1.15 7.36
C PHE A 702 35.40 -1.88 6.78
N HIS A 703 36.56 -1.64 7.38
CA HIS A 703 37.78 -2.40 7.10
C HIS A 703 38.66 -2.45 8.34
N SER A 704 39.31 -3.58 8.58
CA SER A 704 40.23 -3.81 9.68
C SER A 704 41.37 -4.75 9.27
N ASN A 705 42.31 -5.00 10.17
CA ASN A 705 43.34 -6.03 9.99
C ASN A 705 42.80 -7.47 10.05
N ASP A 706 41.50 -7.67 10.24
CA ASP A 706 40.87 -8.98 10.37
C ASP A 706 39.90 -9.22 9.21
N GLU A 707 40.34 -10.08 8.28
CA GLU A 707 39.59 -10.42 7.08
C GLU A 707 38.24 -11.07 7.38
N LYS A 708 38.10 -11.79 8.50
CA LYS A 708 36.82 -12.39 8.89
C LYS A 708 35.79 -11.29 9.21
N LEU A 709 36.20 -10.27 9.97
CA LEU A 709 35.32 -9.17 10.34
C LEU A 709 34.94 -8.33 9.12
N ASN A 710 35.90 -8.11 8.21
CA ASN A 710 35.64 -7.42 6.95
C ASN A 710 34.53 -8.15 6.17
N ARG A 711 34.70 -9.44 5.88
CA ARG A 711 33.71 -10.25 5.15
C ARG A 711 32.34 -10.30 5.83
N VAL A 712 32.30 -10.45 7.16
CA VAL A 712 31.05 -10.48 7.92
C VAL A 712 30.27 -9.18 7.77
N TRP A 713 30.94 -8.03 7.79
CA TRP A 713 30.26 -6.74 7.66
C TRP A 713 29.55 -6.62 6.30
N TYR A 714 30.21 -6.96 5.19
CA TYR A 714 29.61 -6.86 3.85
C TYR A 714 28.58 -7.96 3.56
N ALA A 715 28.73 -9.15 4.14
CA ALA A 715 27.71 -10.20 4.06
C ALA A 715 26.41 -9.79 4.78
N GLY A 716 26.51 -9.07 5.90
CA GLY A 716 25.35 -8.48 6.56
C GLY A 716 24.66 -7.44 5.67
N ALA A 717 25.44 -6.58 5.03
CA ALA A 717 24.91 -5.52 4.17
C ALA A 717 24.19 -6.12 2.96
N TYR A 718 24.78 -7.16 2.36
CA TYR A 718 24.17 -7.88 1.24
C TYR A 718 22.93 -8.69 1.65
N THR A 719 22.91 -9.26 2.87
CA THR A 719 21.70 -9.89 3.43
C THR A 719 20.55 -8.87 3.50
N ASN A 720 20.80 -7.69 4.07
CA ASN A 720 19.80 -6.63 4.16
C ASN A 720 19.36 -6.10 2.79
N GLN A 721 20.26 -6.13 1.80
CA GLN A 721 19.91 -5.80 0.42
C GLN A 721 18.94 -6.82 -0.18
N LEU A 722 19.21 -8.11 -0.03
CA LEU A 722 18.39 -9.20 -0.58
C LEU A 722 16.97 -9.27 0.01
N ILE A 723 16.80 -8.88 1.28
CA ILE A 723 15.48 -8.80 1.95
C ILE A 723 14.74 -7.48 1.67
N THR A 724 15.28 -6.62 0.80
CA THR A 724 14.60 -5.41 0.33
C THR A 724 13.96 -5.68 -1.02
N ILE A 725 12.64 -5.83 -1.03
CA ILE A 725 11.89 -6.41 -2.14
C ILE A 725 10.86 -5.43 -2.74
N ASP A 726 10.31 -5.80 -3.90
CA ASP A 726 9.09 -5.18 -4.45
C ASP A 726 7.91 -5.50 -3.52
N PRO A 727 7.16 -4.51 -3.01
CA PRO A 727 6.06 -4.74 -2.10
C PRO A 727 4.95 -5.65 -2.64
N THR A 728 4.81 -5.77 -3.96
CA THR A 728 3.84 -6.64 -4.64
C THR A 728 4.26 -8.11 -4.72
N ARG A 729 5.47 -8.43 -4.23
CA ARG A 729 6.11 -9.75 -4.24
C ARG A 729 6.35 -10.30 -2.83
N GLY A 730 5.53 -9.87 -1.87
CA GLY A 730 5.57 -10.36 -0.50
C GLY A 730 4.77 -11.65 -0.33
N ASP A 731 4.75 -12.13 0.91
CA ASP A 731 4.03 -13.32 1.38
C ASP A 731 4.38 -14.61 0.63
N ALA A 732 5.45 -15.25 1.07
CA ALA A 732 5.80 -16.60 0.64
C ALA A 732 5.06 -17.70 1.42
N ILE A 733 4.19 -17.35 2.38
CA ILE A 733 3.52 -18.32 3.25
C ILE A 733 2.12 -18.67 2.74
N VAL A 734 1.99 -18.89 1.43
CA VAL A 734 0.70 -19.08 0.74
C VAL A 734 -0.11 -20.29 1.21
N HIS A 735 0.54 -21.26 1.86
CA HIS A 735 -0.09 -22.44 2.47
C HIS A 735 -0.14 -22.38 4.01
N PHE A 736 0.00 -21.20 4.62
CA PHE A 736 -0.13 -21.08 6.07
C PHE A 736 -1.54 -21.49 6.54
N GLY A 737 -1.60 -22.34 7.57
CA GLY A 737 -2.87 -22.83 8.16
C GLY A 737 -3.52 -24.02 7.44
N PHE A 738 -2.98 -24.48 6.31
CA PHE A 738 -3.34 -25.78 5.75
C PHE A 738 -2.60 -26.86 6.57
N GLY A 739 -3.34 -27.63 7.39
CA GLY A 739 -2.74 -28.69 8.21
C GLY A 739 -1.91 -29.69 7.39
N ASN A 740 -0.99 -30.41 8.03
CA ASN A 740 -0.01 -31.34 7.40
C ASN A 740 -0.47 -31.88 6.04
N ILE A 741 -0.01 -31.22 4.97
CA ILE A 741 -0.30 -31.66 3.61
C ILE A 741 0.62 -32.84 3.33
N SER A 742 0.03 -33.99 3.00
CA SER A 742 0.75 -35.25 2.74
C SER A 742 1.45 -35.30 1.37
N ASN A 743 1.60 -34.17 0.68
CA ASN A 743 2.28 -34.11 -0.61
C ASN A 743 3.79 -33.92 -0.42
N THR A 744 4.58 -34.51 -1.31
CA THR A 744 6.04 -34.33 -1.35
C THR A 744 6.42 -32.91 -1.76
N THR A 745 5.66 -32.29 -2.67
CA THR A 745 5.87 -30.92 -3.16
C THR A 745 4.59 -30.07 -3.15
N LEU A 746 4.73 -28.75 -3.01
CA LEU A 746 3.67 -27.75 -3.03
C LEU A 746 3.91 -26.66 -4.08
N ASP A 747 2.84 -26.18 -4.71
CA ASP A 747 2.85 -24.97 -5.53
C ASP A 747 3.22 -23.74 -4.67
N TRP A 748 3.81 -22.71 -5.26
CA TRP A 748 4.30 -21.51 -4.58
C TRP A 748 4.22 -20.29 -5.50
N TRP A 749 3.94 -19.11 -4.95
CA TRP A 749 3.88 -17.86 -5.72
C TRP A 749 4.05 -16.64 -4.80
N LEU A 750 4.42 -15.50 -5.37
CA LEU A 750 4.61 -14.21 -4.71
C LEU A 750 3.76 -13.14 -5.42
N ASN A 751 2.53 -12.94 -4.93
CA ASN A 751 1.57 -12.01 -5.52
C ASN A 751 0.79 -11.17 -4.49
N THR A 752 1.27 -11.15 -3.25
CA THR A 752 0.64 -10.36 -2.18
C THR A 752 1.34 -9.02 -2.07
N THR A 753 0.56 -7.94 -2.13
CA THR A 753 1.02 -6.60 -1.79
C THR A 753 1.03 -6.44 -0.27
N ILE A 754 2.22 -6.34 0.32
CA ILE A 754 2.39 -6.32 1.79
C ILE A 754 2.55 -4.90 2.36
N THR A 755 3.02 -3.95 1.56
CA THR A 755 3.18 -2.54 1.93
C THR A 755 2.87 -1.63 0.73
N ASN A 756 2.71 -0.33 0.99
CA ASN A 756 2.65 0.69 -0.06
C ASN A 756 4.06 1.18 -0.40
N GLY A 757 4.24 1.71 -1.62
CA GLY A 757 5.50 2.30 -2.07
C GLY A 757 6.21 1.47 -3.12
N THR A 758 7.46 1.82 -3.41
CA THR A 758 8.28 1.19 -4.47
C THR A 758 9.19 0.08 -3.97
N SER A 759 9.36 -0.05 -2.65
CA SER A 759 10.23 -1.02 -1.99
C SER A 759 9.81 -1.23 -0.55
N THR A 760 10.16 -2.37 0.03
CA THR A 760 9.93 -2.64 1.45
C THR A 760 10.98 -3.57 2.01
N LEU A 761 11.30 -3.36 3.29
CA LEU A 761 12.10 -4.28 4.08
C LEU A 761 11.23 -5.45 4.57
N THR A 762 11.72 -6.68 4.44
CA THR A 762 11.11 -7.89 5.00
C THR A 762 12.06 -8.62 5.95
N ASP A 763 11.60 -9.69 6.58
CA ASP A 763 12.38 -10.58 7.44
C ASP A 763 13.45 -11.37 6.66
N GLY A 764 13.01 -12.19 5.69
CA GLY A 764 13.84 -13.06 4.90
C GLY A 764 13.61 -12.89 3.41
N ALA A 765 14.58 -13.33 2.61
CA ALA A 765 14.53 -13.18 1.16
C ALA A 765 13.83 -14.36 0.47
N LYS A 766 13.89 -15.57 1.05
CA LYS A 766 13.27 -16.80 0.49
C LYS A 766 11.83 -17.00 0.97
N ARG A 767 11.66 -17.25 2.27
CA ARG A 767 10.37 -17.54 2.91
C ARG A 767 9.87 -16.34 3.69
N ASP A 768 8.62 -16.43 4.13
CA ASP A 768 7.84 -15.36 4.75
C ASP A 768 7.74 -14.13 3.85
N ARG A 769 8.82 -13.37 3.68
CA ARG A 769 8.87 -12.14 2.90
C ARG A 769 7.77 -11.19 3.39
N LEU A 770 7.71 -11.00 4.70
CA LEU A 770 6.75 -10.15 5.40
C LEU A 770 7.47 -9.11 6.25
N VAL A 771 6.73 -8.09 6.66
CA VAL A 771 7.26 -7.08 7.58
C VAL A 771 7.17 -7.61 9.01
N TRP A 772 8.31 -7.85 9.65
CA TRP A 772 8.39 -8.26 11.05
C TRP A 772 9.17 -7.23 11.87
N SER A 773 8.54 -6.66 12.90
CA SER A 773 9.16 -5.58 13.68
C SER A 773 10.37 -6.04 14.50
N GLY A 774 10.38 -7.29 14.96
CA GLY A 774 11.54 -7.89 15.65
C GLY A 774 12.79 -7.87 14.78
N ASP A 775 12.68 -8.32 13.53
CA ASP A 775 13.75 -8.31 12.54
C ASP A 775 14.31 -6.92 12.29
N MET A 776 13.41 -5.95 12.17
CA MET A 776 13.77 -4.55 11.99
C MET A 776 14.60 -4.00 13.16
N ALA A 777 14.47 -4.54 14.38
CA ALA A 777 15.25 -4.12 15.52
C ALA A 777 16.77 -4.39 15.35
N ILE A 778 17.13 -5.39 14.53
CA ILE A 778 18.52 -5.69 14.14
C ILE A 778 18.87 -5.11 12.76
N ALA A 779 17.99 -5.27 11.77
CA ALA A 779 18.29 -4.92 10.38
C ALA A 779 18.38 -3.40 10.14
N VAL A 780 17.51 -2.60 10.78
CA VAL A 780 17.43 -1.15 10.54
C VAL A 780 18.74 -0.41 10.83
N PRO A 781 19.41 -0.60 11.99
CA PRO A 781 20.72 0.00 12.22
C PRO A 781 21.74 -0.36 11.14
N GLY A 782 21.77 -1.63 10.71
CA GLY A 782 22.66 -2.10 9.65
C GLY A 782 22.41 -1.44 8.29
N ILE A 783 21.14 -1.30 7.88
CA ILE A 783 20.75 -0.61 6.65
C ILE A 783 21.14 0.87 6.70
N ALA A 784 20.91 1.53 7.83
CA ALA A 784 21.25 2.94 8.01
C ALA A 784 22.75 3.22 7.84
N ILE A 785 23.63 2.31 8.28
CA ILE A 785 25.09 2.51 8.16
C ILE A 785 25.68 1.96 6.85
N THR A 786 24.90 1.28 6.00
CA THR A 786 25.39 0.64 4.77
C THR A 786 24.83 1.34 3.55
N THR A 787 23.59 1.06 3.17
CA THR A 787 22.93 1.62 1.98
C THR A 787 22.19 2.92 2.25
N PHE A 788 21.92 3.23 3.52
CA PHE A 788 21.08 4.35 3.95
C PHE A 788 19.68 4.31 3.28
N ASP A 789 19.17 3.11 3.00
CA ASP A 789 17.85 2.89 2.40
C ASP A 789 16.72 3.04 3.43
N LEU A 790 16.49 4.29 3.84
CA LEU A 790 15.46 4.61 4.83
C LEU A 790 14.04 4.52 4.25
N ILE A 791 13.87 4.60 2.92
CA ILE A 791 12.52 4.57 2.31
C ILE A 791 11.87 3.18 2.48
N SER A 792 12.62 2.09 2.30
CA SER A 792 12.12 0.74 2.50
C SER A 792 11.75 0.47 3.96
N ILE A 793 12.49 1.06 4.91
CA ILE A 793 12.21 1.00 6.35
C ILE A 793 10.92 1.76 6.66
N ARG A 794 10.74 2.97 6.12
CA ARG A 794 9.53 3.76 6.30
C ARG A 794 8.28 3.02 5.81
N ASN A 795 8.34 2.47 4.60
CA ASN A 795 7.22 1.73 4.00
C ASN A 795 6.83 0.52 4.85
N ALA A 796 7.83 -0.21 5.37
CA ALA A 796 7.62 -1.31 6.31
C ALA A 796 6.94 -0.85 7.61
N LEU A 797 7.46 0.19 8.29
CA LEU A 797 6.86 0.72 9.52
C LEU A 797 5.44 1.24 9.31
N ASP A 798 5.20 1.99 8.22
CA ASP A 798 3.88 2.53 7.89
C ASP A 798 2.85 1.40 7.69
N SER A 799 3.27 0.28 7.10
CA SER A 799 2.42 -0.91 6.95
C SER A 799 2.02 -1.56 8.27
N LEU A 800 2.86 -1.46 9.32
CA LEU A 800 2.51 -1.96 10.65
C LEU A 800 1.57 -1.00 11.38
N PHE A 801 1.82 0.31 11.28
CA PHE A 801 1.06 1.34 11.98
C PHE A 801 -0.34 1.56 11.40
N VAL A 802 -0.56 1.30 10.10
CA VAL A 802 -1.91 1.33 9.53
C VAL A 802 -2.80 0.21 10.07
N LEU A 803 -2.19 -0.86 10.60
CA LEU A 803 -2.86 -2.01 11.21
C LEU A 803 -3.06 -1.85 12.72
N GLN A 804 -2.72 -0.70 13.30
CA GLN A 804 -2.89 -0.45 14.73
C GLN A 804 -4.38 -0.49 15.13
N ASN A 805 -4.70 -1.29 16.15
CA ASN A 805 -6.04 -1.36 16.72
C ASN A 805 -6.41 -0.06 17.45
N ALA A 806 -7.71 0.19 17.61
CA ALA A 806 -8.22 1.39 18.30
C ALA A 806 -7.78 1.51 19.77
N ASN A 807 -7.36 0.40 20.41
CA ASN A 807 -6.81 0.38 21.76
C ASN A 807 -5.29 0.65 21.80
N GLY A 808 -4.66 0.97 20.67
CA GLY A 808 -3.22 1.21 20.55
C GLY A 808 -2.39 -0.03 20.17
N GLN A 809 -2.97 -1.24 20.20
CA GLN A 809 -2.23 -2.46 19.91
C GLN A 809 -1.74 -2.52 18.46
N LEU A 810 -0.42 -2.57 18.26
CA LEU A 810 0.24 -2.90 16.99
C LEU A 810 0.23 -4.42 16.72
N PRO A 811 0.25 -4.85 15.45
CA PRO A 811 0.19 -6.26 15.09
C PRO A 811 1.52 -6.98 15.39
N TYR A 812 1.46 -8.32 15.51
CA TYR A 812 2.66 -9.15 15.66
C TYR A 812 3.57 -9.11 14.42
N ALA A 813 2.96 -9.16 13.23
CA ALA A 813 3.62 -9.07 11.94
C ALA A 813 2.76 -8.27 10.97
N GLY A 814 3.32 -7.91 9.82
CA GLY A 814 2.61 -7.23 8.74
C GLY A 814 1.51 -8.08 8.10
N TYR A 815 0.86 -7.48 7.11
CA TYR A 815 -0.13 -8.17 6.29
C TYR A 815 0.53 -9.24 5.40
N PRO A 816 -0.09 -10.43 5.20
CA PRO A 816 -1.41 -10.84 5.71
C PRO A 816 -1.37 -11.58 7.05
N PHE A 817 -0.19 -11.80 7.64
CA PHE A 817 -0.07 -12.58 8.89
C PHE A 817 -0.85 -11.95 10.05
N ASN A 818 -0.96 -10.63 10.08
CA ASN A 818 -1.78 -9.90 11.07
C ASN A 818 -3.24 -10.35 11.14
N ILE A 819 -3.81 -10.91 10.06
CA ILE A 819 -5.21 -11.36 9.98
C ILE A 819 -5.50 -12.49 10.98
N LEU A 820 -4.47 -13.23 11.40
CA LEU A 820 -4.59 -14.31 12.39
C LEU A 820 -4.96 -13.79 13.79
N GLY A 821 -4.82 -12.49 14.05
CA GLY A 821 -5.12 -11.88 15.35
C GLY A 821 -4.19 -12.32 16.48
N VAL A 822 -3.03 -12.91 16.16
CA VAL A 822 -2.02 -13.31 17.14
C VAL A 822 -1.36 -12.07 17.71
N VAL A 823 -1.18 -12.06 19.02
CA VAL A 823 -0.60 -10.95 19.77
C VAL A 823 0.78 -11.33 20.27
N SER A 824 1.75 -10.46 20.05
CA SER A 824 3.08 -10.54 20.67
C SER A 824 3.38 -9.21 21.34
N PHE A 825 3.70 -9.27 22.64
CA PHE A 825 4.00 -8.06 23.42
C PHE A 825 5.37 -7.46 23.04
N THR A 826 6.37 -8.31 22.79
CA THR A 826 7.72 -7.88 22.40
C THR A 826 7.72 -7.24 21.02
N TYR A 827 7.04 -7.83 20.02
CA TYR A 827 6.94 -7.28 18.67
C TYR A 827 6.12 -6.00 18.58
N HIS A 828 5.11 -5.85 19.46
CA HIS A 828 4.44 -4.57 19.66
C HIS A 828 5.45 -3.48 20.05
N LEU A 829 6.35 -3.76 21.01
CA LEU A 829 7.38 -2.81 21.43
C LEU A 829 8.45 -2.60 20.35
N TYR A 830 8.84 -3.65 19.63
CA TYR A 830 9.78 -3.52 18.51
C TYR A 830 9.25 -2.60 17.41
N ALA A 831 7.94 -2.58 17.14
CA ALA A 831 7.36 -1.64 16.17
C ALA A 831 7.47 -0.18 16.64
N LEU A 832 7.29 0.09 17.95
CA LEU A 832 7.52 1.41 18.54
C LEU A 832 9.00 1.82 18.47
N ILE A 833 9.91 0.89 18.80
CA ILE A 833 11.36 1.08 18.68
C ILE A 833 11.75 1.35 17.21
N GLY A 834 11.09 0.68 16.26
CA GLY A 834 11.31 0.86 14.83
C GLY A 834 11.07 2.30 14.36
N VAL A 835 9.94 2.91 14.73
CA VAL A 835 9.65 4.33 14.42
C VAL A 835 10.67 5.25 15.07
N ARG A 836 11.04 5.00 16.33
CA ARG A 836 12.10 5.78 16.99
C ARG A 836 13.44 5.64 16.27
N ASN A 837 13.81 4.43 15.84
CA ASN A 837 15.07 4.19 15.16
C ASN A 837 15.10 4.86 13.79
N PHE A 838 13.99 4.79 13.03
CA PHE A 838 13.87 5.55 11.78
C PHE A 838 14.09 7.05 12.02
N TYR A 839 13.42 7.63 13.02
CA TYR A 839 13.60 9.04 13.37
C TYR A 839 15.05 9.36 13.79
N HIS A 840 15.66 8.49 14.61
CA HIS A 840 17.04 8.65 15.06
C HIS A 840 18.05 8.68 13.90
N TRP A 841 17.90 7.82 12.88
CA TRP A 841 18.82 7.79 11.74
C TRP A 841 18.50 8.84 10.67
N SER A 842 17.22 9.13 10.44
CA SER A 842 16.78 10.09 9.40
C SER A 842 16.90 11.56 9.83
N GLY A 843 16.62 11.85 11.10
CA GLY A 843 16.32 13.20 11.58
C GLY A 843 14.97 13.75 11.08
N ASP A 844 14.09 12.91 10.55
CA ASP A 844 12.79 13.33 10.01
C ASP A 844 11.77 13.58 11.13
N GLN A 845 11.83 14.78 11.71
CA GLN A 845 10.88 15.24 12.73
C GLN A 845 9.44 15.19 12.23
N SER A 846 9.19 15.52 10.95
CA SER A 846 7.83 15.54 10.39
C SER A 846 7.21 14.15 10.35
N TYR A 847 7.99 13.12 10.00
CA TYR A 847 7.54 11.74 10.10
C TYR A 847 7.21 11.36 11.54
N PHE A 848 8.06 11.72 12.49
CA PHE A 848 7.80 11.40 13.89
C PHE A 848 6.56 12.12 14.43
N ASP A 849 6.38 13.40 14.13
CA ASP A 849 5.20 14.19 14.49
C ASP A 849 3.90 13.54 13.98
N GLU A 850 3.91 13.06 12.74
CA GLU A 850 2.79 12.32 12.14
C GLU A 850 2.44 11.05 12.94
N LYS A 851 3.46 10.30 13.38
CA LYS A 851 3.27 9.04 14.11
C LYS A 851 3.03 9.22 15.61
N TRP A 852 3.29 10.39 16.18
CA TRP A 852 3.33 10.57 17.64
C TRP A 852 2.08 10.09 18.36
N LEU A 853 0.88 10.42 17.85
CA LEU A 853 -0.37 10.00 18.48
C LEU A 853 -0.56 8.48 18.47
N GLN A 854 -0.21 7.81 17.37
CA GLN A 854 -0.26 6.35 17.27
C GLN A 854 0.80 5.70 18.16
N TRP A 855 2.02 6.26 18.15
CA TRP A 855 3.13 5.79 18.97
C TRP A 855 2.77 5.86 20.46
N LYS A 856 2.22 6.99 20.92
CA LYS A 856 1.74 7.18 22.29
C LYS A 856 0.61 6.22 22.66
N ALA A 857 -0.34 5.99 21.76
CA ALA A 857 -1.41 5.00 21.99
C ALA A 857 -0.86 3.58 22.15
N GLY A 858 0.13 3.19 21.34
CA GLY A 858 0.82 1.91 21.50
C GLY A 858 1.55 1.80 22.84
N MET A 859 2.29 2.84 23.22
CA MET A 859 2.97 2.88 24.52
C MET A 859 1.98 2.73 25.69
N GLU A 860 0.82 3.39 25.65
CA GLU A 860 -0.20 3.24 26.70
C GLU A 860 -0.83 1.83 26.72
N TRP A 861 -0.98 1.16 25.57
CA TRP A 861 -1.40 -0.24 25.53
C TRP A 861 -0.41 -1.15 26.26
N ALA A 862 0.90 -0.95 26.04
CA ALA A 862 1.93 -1.73 26.71
C ALA A 862 2.00 -1.43 28.23
N VAL A 863 1.93 -0.15 28.62
CA VAL A 863 1.90 0.29 30.02
C VAL A 863 0.71 -0.28 30.78
N ALA A 864 -0.44 -0.47 30.12
CA ALA A 864 -1.62 -1.07 30.73
C ALA A 864 -1.43 -2.53 31.17
N ARG A 865 -0.31 -3.18 30.79
CA ARG A 865 0.04 -4.53 31.24
C ARG A 865 0.85 -4.56 32.54
N ILE A 866 1.29 -3.39 33.03
CA ILE A 866 1.98 -3.28 34.32
C ILE A 866 0.96 -3.53 35.44
N ASP A 867 1.20 -4.56 36.26
CA ASP A 867 0.32 -4.90 37.37
C ASP A 867 0.87 -4.38 38.72
N SER A 868 0.31 -4.85 39.84
CA SER A 868 0.68 -4.39 41.18
C SER A 868 2.11 -4.75 41.59
N THR A 869 2.80 -5.63 40.87
CA THR A 869 4.23 -5.91 41.08
C THR A 869 5.14 -4.77 40.58
N GLY A 870 4.62 -3.90 39.71
CA GLY A 870 5.40 -2.89 38.99
C GLY A 870 6.07 -3.41 37.71
N LEU A 871 5.82 -4.67 37.33
CA LEU A 871 6.25 -5.27 36.07
C LEU A 871 5.05 -5.54 35.16
N ALA A 872 5.28 -5.58 33.86
CA ALA A 872 4.30 -6.04 32.89
C ALA A 872 4.11 -7.55 32.99
N ASN A 873 2.86 -7.98 33.17
CA ASN A 873 2.47 -9.39 33.20
C ASN A 873 2.01 -9.82 31.81
N ILE A 874 2.79 -10.69 31.17
CA ILE A 874 2.57 -11.12 29.79
C ILE A 874 1.69 -12.37 29.79
N THR A 875 0.55 -12.28 29.10
CA THR A 875 -0.40 -13.39 28.94
C THR A 875 -0.39 -13.97 27.54
N ASP A 876 0.12 -13.22 26.58
CA ASP A 876 0.16 -13.55 25.17
C ASP A 876 1.47 -14.29 24.86
N PRO A 877 1.44 -15.55 24.40
CA PRO A 877 2.62 -16.42 24.36
C PRO A 877 3.49 -16.28 23.10
N ALA A 878 3.09 -15.48 22.12
CA ALA A 878 3.80 -15.38 20.84
C ALA A 878 5.00 -14.42 20.92
N ASP A 879 6.10 -14.86 20.33
CA ASP A 879 7.38 -14.14 20.24
C ASP A 879 8.25 -14.77 19.14
N TRP A 880 9.54 -14.40 19.02
CA TRP A 880 10.53 -14.73 17.97
C TRP A 880 10.82 -16.22 17.70
N LEU A 881 9.95 -17.14 18.13
CA LEU A 881 10.03 -18.61 18.07
C LEU A 881 10.73 -19.25 19.28
N ARG A 882 10.75 -18.52 20.40
CA ARG A 882 11.06 -19.09 21.72
C ARG A 882 9.86 -19.78 22.37
N PHE A 883 10.14 -20.57 23.40
CA PHE A 883 9.16 -21.24 24.25
C PHE A 883 9.05 -20.53 25.62
N GLY A 884 7.90 -20.69 26.28
CA GLY A 884 7.71 -20.26 27.66
C GLY A 884 7.48 -18.76 27.90
N MET A 885 7.23 -17.97 26.84
CA MET A 885 6.86 -16.56 26.98
C MET A 885 5.59 -16.41 27.85
N GLY A 886 5.68 -15.56 28.88
CA GLY A 886 4.59 -15.28 29.81
C GLY A 886 5.05 -14.85 31.21
N GLY A 887 4.11 -14.41 32.04
CA GLY A 887 4.37 -13.93 33.40
C GLY A 887 5.13 -12.59 33.41
N HIS A 888 5.84 -12.28 34.49
CA HIS A 888 6.75 -11.13 34.51
C HIS A 888 8.06 -11.49 33.80
N ASN A 889 7.95 -11.65 32.48
CA ASN A 889 9.05 -12.09 31.64
C ASN A 889 10.17 -11.02 31.60
N ILE A 890 11.42 -11.43 31.83
CA ILE A 890 12.57 -10.50 31.91
C ILE A 890 12.88 -9.83 30.57
N GLU A 891 12.74 -10.52 29.43
CA GLU A 891 12.95 -9.93 28.11
C GLU A 891 11.91 -8.85 27.84
N ALA A 892 10.62 -9.20 27.93
CA ALA A 892 9.52 -8.28 27.69
C ALA A 892 9.59 -7.03 28.58
N ASN A 893 9.94 -7.19 29.86
CA ASN A 893 10.09 -6.07 30.78
C ASN A 893 11.35 -5.24 30.50
N SER A 894 12.45 -5.85 30.05
CA SER A 894 13.65 -5.11 29.65
C SER A 894 13.43 -4.28 28.39
N ILE A 895 12.70 -4.81 27.41
CA ILE A 895 12.30 -4.07 26.20
C ILE A 895 11.31 -2.96 26.57
N LEU A 896 10.37 -3.21 27.48
CA LEU A 896 9.44 -2.19 27.97
C LEU A 896 10.17 -1.05 28.69
N PHE A 897 11.13 -1.38 29.55
CA PHE A 897 12.00 -0.39 30.22
C PHE A 897 12.74 0.47 29.20
N TYR A 898 13.34 -0.15 28.19
CA TYR A 898 14.00 0.57 27.11
C TYR A 898 13.04 1.52 26.38
N THR A 899 11.87 1.01 26.00
CA THR A 899 10.85 1.76 25.24
C THR A 899 10.26 2.91 26.05
N LEU A 900 10.05 2.75 27.37
CA LEU A 900 9.61 3.82 28.27
C LEU A 900 10.62 4.97 28.35
N ASN A 901 11.92 4.67 28.45
CA ASN A 901 12.97 5.69 28.48
C ASN A 901 13.07 6.45 27.15
N LEU A 902 12.95 5.73 26.02
CA LEU A 902 12.82 6.36 24.71
C LEU A 902 11.57 7.26 24.65
N GLY A 903 10.42 6.75 25.06
CA GLY A 903 9.16 7.47 25.09
C GLY A 903 9.20 8.72 25.96
N ALA A 904 9.86 8.68 27.11
CA ALA A 904 10.00 9.84 27.98
C ALA A 904 10.78 10.98 27.31
N THR A 905 11.86 10.64 26.62
CA THR A 905 12.65 11.61 25.84
C THR A 905 11.82 12.18 24.67
N LEU A 906 11.11 11.32 23.96
CA LEU A 906 10.25 11.73 22.84
C LEU A 906 9.07 12.60 23.31
N ALA A 907 8.46 12.28 24.45
CA ALA A 907 7.40 13.08 25.06
C ALA A 907 7.90 14.47 25.46
N GLN A 908 9.13 14.59 25.96
CA GLN A 908 9.76 15.88 26.22
C GLN A 908 9.95 16.69 24.92
N ASN A 909 10.38 16.05 23.84
CA ASN A 909 10.52 16.69 22.53
C ASN A 909 9.18 17.13 21.92
N GLN A 910 8.06 16.54 22.37
CA GLN A 910 6.69 16.86 21.95
C GLN A 910 5.97 17.79 22.95
N ASP A 911 6.72 18.46 23.84
CA ASP A 911 6.19 19.35 24.88
C ASP A 911 5.15 18.70 25.83
N ASP A 912 5.22 17.38 26.02
CA ASP A 912 4.32 16.58 26.87
C ASP A 912 5.04 16.13 28.15
N SER A 913 5.40 17.11 28.98
CA SER A 913 6.19 16.88 30.21
C SER A 913 5.49 15.95 31.20
N ALA A 914 4.15 15.99 31.29
CA ALA A 914 3.39 15.14 32.20
C ALA A 914 3.48 13.65 31.81
N THR A 915 3.40 13.35 30.51
CA THR A 915 3.58 11.97 30.01
C THR A 915 5.04 11.52 30.20
N ALA A 916 6.00 12.41 29.92
CA ALA A 916 7.42 12.12 30.12
C ALA A 916 7.75 11.77 31.59
N ASP A 917 7.24 12.55 32.54
CA ASP A 917 7.43 12.30 33.97
C ASP A 917 6.80 10.98 34.40
N ARG A 918 5.57 10.68 33.92
CA ARG A 918 4.88 9.42 34.23
C ARG A 918 5.66 8.21 33.69
N TRP A 919 6.08 8.23 32.43
CA TRP A 919 6.81 7.11 31.83
C TRP A 919 8.19 6.93 32.46
N SER A 920 8.87 8.03 32.85
CA SER A 920 10.12 7.96 33.62
C SER A 920 9.92 7.29 34.99
N GLN A 921 8.84 7.63 35.70
CA GLN A 921 8.50 6.99 36.98
C GLN A 921 8.17 5.50 36.83
N LEU A 922 7.44 5.13 35.76
CA LEU A 922 7.15 3.74 35.45
C LEU A 922 8.43 2.95 35.14
N ALA A 923 9.34 3.51 34.35
CA ALA A 923 10.64 2.88 34.06
C ALA A 923 11.44 2.65 35.35
N ALA A 924 11.51 3.64 36.25
CA ALA A 924 12.19 3.51 37.53
C ALA A 924 11.54 2.44 38.45
N SER A 925 10.20 2.35 38.45
CA SER A 925 9.47 1.32 39.18
C SER A 925 9.77 -0.08 38.63
N LEU A 926 9.75 -0.24 37.31
CA LEU A 926 10.03 -1.50 36.63
C LEU A 926 11.45 -1.99 36.94
N GLN A 927 12.45 -1.12 36.78
CA GLN A 927 13.85 -1.46 37.12
C GLN A 927 13.99 -1.89 38.59
N SER A 928 13.32 -1.19 39.51
CA SER A 928 13.36 -1.50 40.95
C SER A 928 12.69 -2.84 41.30
N ALA A 929 11.69 -3.26 40.52
CA ALA A 929 10.96 -4.52 40.73
C ALA A 929 11.65 -5.73 40.08
N ALA A 930 12.21 -5.56 38.86
CA ALA A 930 12.78 -6.66 38.09
C ALA A 930 13.99 -7.31 38.78
N ILE A 931 14.91 -6.50 39.32
CA ILE A 931 16.16 -7.00 39.92
C ILE A 931 15.90 -7.92 41.12
N PRO A 932 15.14 -7.53 42.16
CA PRO A 932 14.90 -8.41 43.31
C PRO A 932 14.08 -9.66 42.99
N LEU A 933 13.18 -9.57 41.98
CA LEU A 933 12.24 -10.65 41.67
C LEU A 933 12.85 -11.75 40.79
N LEU A 934 13.70 -11.36 39.84
CA LEU A 934 14.15 -12.23 38.75
C LEU A 934 15.65 -12.53 38.77
N TRP A 935 16.47 -11.79 39.52
CA TRP A 935 17.91 -12.06 39.58
C TRP A 935 18.25 -13.38 40.30
N GLN A 936 19.10 -14.22 39.69
CA GLN A 936 19.62 -15.44 40.30
C GLN A 936 21.12 -15.25 40.65
N PRO A 937 21.47 -14.92 41.90
CA PRO A 937 22.85 -14.58 42.27
C PRO A 937 23.85 -15.72 42.04
N ASP A 938 23.43 -16.97 42.24
CA ASP A 938 24.29 -18.15 42.07
C ASP A 938 24.55 -18.49 40.59
N VAL A 939 23.65 -18.08 39.69
CA VAL A 939 23.79 -18.28 38.24
C VAL A 939 24.48 -17.07 37.59
N GLY A 940 24.36 -15.89 38.20
CA GLY A 940 24.85 -14.63 37.63
C GLY A 940 24.00 -14.11 36.47
N LEU A 941 22.74 -14.55 36.39
CA LEU A 941 21.79 -14.22 35.32
C LEU A 941 20.37 -14.09 35.90
N PHE A 942 19.50 -13.39 35.19
CA PHE A 942 18.07 -13.37 35.45
C PHE A 942 17.42 -14.69 35.03
N LYS A 943 16.43 -15.15 35.81
CA LYS A 943 15.48 -16.16 35.34
C LYS A 943 14.43 -15.53 34.42
N ASP A 944 13.85 -16.36 33.57
CA ASP A 944 12.90 -15.97 32.52
C ASP A 944 11.63 -15.33 33.11
N ASN A 945 11.05 -15.97 34.11
CA ASN A 945 9.99 -15.43 34.98
C ASN A 945 9.99 -16.19 36.32
N GLU A 946 9.06 -15.91 37.22
CA GLU A 946 9.01 -16.47 38.57
C GLU A 946 8.63 -17.95 38.62
N THR A 947 8.07 -18.50 37.54
CA THR A 947 7.58 -19.88 37.46
C THR A 947 8.65 -20.87 37.01
N THR A 948 9.84 -20.39 36.63
CA THR A 948 10.95 -21.20 36.10
C THR A 948 12.31 -20.78 36.66
N THR A 949 13.30 -21.66 36.54
CA THR A 949 14.71 -21.35 36.81
C THR A 949 15.53 -21.15 35.54
N LEU A 950 14.90 -21.29 34.36
CA LEU A 950 15.51 -21.01 33.06
C LEU A 950 16.11 -19.61 33.07
N ALA A 951 17.40 -19.49 32.75
CA ALA A 951 18.07 -18.20 32.58
C ALA A 951 18.25 -17.95 31.07
N PRO A 952 17.34 -17.21 30.43
CA PRO A 952 17.26 -17.14 28.98
C PRO A 952 18.36 -16.21 28.42
N GLN A 953 18.72 -16.40 27.15
CA GLN A 953 19.70 -15.54 26.47
C GLN A 953 19.10 -14.15 26.21
N ASP A 954 17.88 -14.11 25.67
CA ASP A 954 17.15 -12.91 25.26
C ASP A 954 17.05 -11.86 26.36
N GLY A 955 16.49 -12.23 27.52
CA GLY A 955 16.22 -11.32 28.61
C GLY A 955 17.47 -10.88 29.34
N ASN A 956 18.53 -11.70 29.35
CA ASN A 956 19.81 -11.30 29.94
C ASN A 956 20.58 -10.34 29.03
N ALA A 957 20.54 -10.56 27.71
CA ALA A 957 21.08 -9.60 26.74
C ALA A 957 20.30 -8.27 26.79
N TRP A 958 18.97 -8.32 26.79
CA TRP A 958 18.12 -7.13 26.89
C TRP A 958 18.25 -6.40 28.23
N ALA A 959 18.47 -7.10 29.34
CA ALA A 959 18.69 -6.46 30.64
C ALA A 959 19.93 -5.55 30.64
N VAL A 960 20.97 -5.89 29.86
CA VAL A 960 22.15 -5.03 29.67
C VAL A 960 21.88 -3.95 28.62
N LYS A 961 21.42 -4.33 27.42
CA LYS A 961 21.17 -3.40 26.30
C LYS A 961 20.21 -2.27 26.68
N SER A 962 19.16 -2.60 27.43
CA SER A 962 18.14 -1.63 27.85
C SER A 962 18.64 -0.63 28.90
N GLY A 963 19.78 -0.91 29.56
CA GLY A 963 20.25 -0.18 30.73
C GLY A 963 19.52 -0.54 32.03
N LEU A 964 18.70 -1.60 32.05
CA LEU A 964 18.04 -2.09 33.25
C LEU A 964 19.06 -2.47 34.33
N VAL A 965 20.21 -3.04 33.95
CA VAL A 965 21.35 -3.29 34.83
C VAL A 965 22.38 -2.17 34.70
N THR A 966 22.59 -1.39 35.77
CA THR A 966 23.53 -0.26 35.78
C THR A 966 24.86 -0.57 36.48
N ASN A 967 24.94 -1.65 37.24
CA ASN A 967 26.16 -2.04 37.94
C ASN A 967 27.16 -2.70 36.98
N ALA A 968 28.32 -2.08 36.79
CA ALA A 968 29.34 -2.57 35.86
C ALA A 968 29.84 -4.00 36.17
N SER A 969 29.95 -4.38 37.45
CA SER A 969 30.35 -5.75 37.82
C SER A 969 29.26 -6.77 37.49
N GLN A 970 27.98 -6.40 37.65
CA GLN A 970 26.86 -7.25 37.28
C GLN A 970 26.73 -7.39 35.74
N VAL A 971 26.96 -6.31 34.99
CA VAL A 971 27.04 -6.35 33.51
C VAL A 971 28.16 -7.28 33.05
N ALA A 972 29.35 -7.18 33.65
CA ALA A 972 30.47 -8.09 33.36
C ALA A 972 30.13 -9.54 33.70
N GLN A 973 29.47 -9.78 34.85
CA GLN A 973 29.03 -11.12 35.26
C GLN A 973 28.03 -11.73 34.27
N ILE A 974 27.05 -10.97 33.79
CA ILE A 974 26.09 -11.43 32.77
C ILE A 974 26.85 -11.80 31.49
N SER A 975 27.74 -10.93 31.03
CA SER A 975 28.57 -11.17 29.85
C SER A 975 29.44 -12.43 29.99
N GLU A 976 30.03 -12.67 31.16
CA GLU A 976 30.82 -13.88 31.45
C GLU A 976 29.97 -15.14 31.47
N ALA A 977 28.80 -15.09 32.10
CA ALA A 977 27.89 -16.22 32.21
C ALA A 977 27.26 -16.61 30.87
N LEU A 978 26.95 -15.63 30.00
CA LEU A 978 26.51 -15.88 28.62
C LEU A 978 27.63 -16.52 27.79
N GLN A 979 28.84 -15.93 27.82
CA GLN A 979 30.01 -16.47 27.12
C GLN A 979 30.34 -17.91 27.53
N ALA A 980 30.20 -18.24 28.81
CA ALA A 980 30.50 -19.57 29.32
C ALA A 980 29.63 -20.69 28.72
N ARG A 981 28.53 -20.34 28.06
CA ARG A 981 27.61 -21.30 27.41
C ARG A 981 27.98 -21.60 25.96
N TRP A 982 28.87 -20.83 25.35
CA TRP A 982 29.13 -20.94 23.92
C TRP A 982 29.61 -22.34 23.54
N GLY A 983 29.00 -22.86 22.47
CA GLY A 983 29.44 -24.05 21.78
C GLY A 983 30.39 -23.72 20.62
N PRO A 984 30.84 -24.75 19.88
CA PRO A 984 31.69 -24.55 18.70
C PRO A 984 31.00 -23.75 17.58
N TYR A 985 29.67 -23.66 17.58
CA TYR A 985 28.89 -23.01 16.53
C TYR A 985 28.24 -21.68 16.95
N GLY A 986 28.43 -21.22 18.19
CA GLY A 986 27.90 -19.93 18.64
C GLY A 986 27.21 -19.97 20.01
N ALA A 987 26.42 -18.93 20.27
CA ALA A 987 25.75 -18.70 21.54
C ALA A 987 24.38 -19.42 21.57
N PRO A 988 24.17 -20.37 22.49
CA PRO A 988 22.89 -21.09 22.59
C PRO A 988 21.80 -20.19 23.15
N ALA A 989 20.55 -20.41 22.69
CA ALA A 989 19.34 -19.81 23.22
C ALA A 989 18.50 -20.87 23.98
N PRO A 990 18.70 -21.05 25.30
CA PRO A 990 18.03 -22.11 26.07
C PRO A 990 16.50 -22.03 26.08
N GLU A 991 15.94 -20.85 25.84
CA GLU A 991 14.52 -20.59 25.67
C GLU A 991 13.95 -21.09 24.33
N ALA A 992 14.79 -21.57 23.41
CA ALA A 992 14.39 -22.10 22.10
C ALA A 992 14.94 -23.53 21.88
N ALA A 993 14.85 -24.38 22.92
CA ALA A 993 15.36 -25.75 22.92
C ALA A 993 16.87 -25.83 22.64
N ASP A 994 17.30 -26.48 21.56
CA ASP A 994 18.71 -26.62 21.18
C ASP A 994 19.17 -25.59 20.15
N ALA A 995 18.43 -24.49 19.96
CA ALA A 995 18.72 -23.50 18.94
C ALA A 995 19.89 -22.55 19.29
N ILE A 996 20.55 -22.07 18.24
CA ILE A 996 21.33 -20.83 18.18
C ILE A 996 20.51 -19.84 17.35
N SER A 997 20.21 -18.69 17.95
CA SER A 997 19.46 -17.61 17.32
C SER A 997 20.37 -16.42 17.04
N PRO A 998 20.74 -16.15 15.77
CA PRO A 998 21.44 -14.93 15.38
C PRO A 998 20.71 -13.64 15.77
N PHE A 999 19.38 -13.66 15.85
CA PHE A 999 18.57 -12.55 16.33
C PHE A 999 18.98 -12.16 17.76
N ILE A 1000 18.92 -13.11 18.69
CA ILE A 1000 19.28 -12.86 20.09
C ILE A 1000 20.78 -12.70 20.28
N SER A 1001 21.59 -13.46 19.54
CA SER A 1001 23.04 -13.33 19.57
C SER A 1001 23.50 -11.94 19.13
N GLY A 1002 22.73 -11.25 18.27
CA GLY A 1002 22.95 -9.84 17.94
C GLY A 1002 22.89 -8.91 19.16
N PHE A 1003 21.93 -9.13 20.07
CA PHE A 1003 21.84 -8.37 21.32
C PHE A 1003 22.89 -8.82 22.35
N GLU A 1004 23.27 -10.10 22.35
CA GLU A 1004 24.40 -10.59 23.17
C GLU A 1004 25.73 -9.96 22.73
N LEU A 1005 25.97 -9.77 21.42
CA LEU A 1005 27.15 -9.05 20.92
C LEU A 1005 27.26 -7.66 21.55
N GLU A 1006 26.17 -6.89 21.56
CA GLU A 1006 26.13 -5.58 22.22
C GLU A 1006 26.41 -5.69 23.71
N THR A 1007 25.91 -6.74 24.37
CA THR A 1007 26.18 -7.00 25.80
C THR A 1007 27.68 -7.15 26.08
N HIS A 1008 28.44 -7.86 25.24
CA HIS A 1008 29.89 -7.97 25.39
C HIS A 1008 30.62 -6.64 25.20
N PHE A 1009 30.21 -5.83 24.20
CA PHE A 1009 30.80 -4.50 24.00
C PHE A 1009 30.46 -3.53 25.13
N MET A 1010 29.23 -3.54 25.65
CA MET A 1010 28.80 -2.72 26.79
C MET A 1010 29.49 -3.14 28.10
N ALA A 1011 29.87 -4.41 28.23
CA ALA A 1011 30.72 -4.90 29.32
C ALA A 1011 32.21 -4.54 29.16
N ASN A 1012 32.61 -3.82 28.10
CA ASN A 1012 34.01 -3.60 27.68
C ASN A 1012 34.80 -4.92 27.49
N ARG A 1013 34.11 -6.00 27.12
CA ARG A 1013 34.71 -7.31 26.81
C ARG A 1013 34.82 -7.49 25.30
N THR A 1014 35.46 -6.51 24.65
CA THR A 1014 35.56 -6.40 23.18
C THR A 1014 36.10 -7.68 22.52
N VAL A 1015 37.12 -8.31 23.10
CA VAL A 1015 37.68 -9.58 22.57
C VAL A 1015 36.65 -10.70 22.58
N ALA A 1016 35.76 -10.77 23.58
CA ALA A 1016 34.68 -11.74 23.59
C ALA A 1016 33.69 -11.47 22.45
N ALA A 1017 33.29 -10.21 22.24
CA ALA A 1017 32.40 -9.84 21.14
C ALA A 1017 33.00 -10.22 19.77
N LEU A 1018 34.27 -9.87 19.53
CA LEU A 1018 34.97 -10.22 18.28
C LEU A 1018 35.13 -11.72 18.09
N THR A 1019 35.37 -12.47 19.18
CA THR A 1019 35.43 -13.94 19.15
C THR A 1019 34.09 -14.54 18.75
N LEU A 1020 32.97 -14.02 19.27
CA LEU A 1020 31.64 -14.49 18.88
C LEU A 1020 31.38 -14.21 17.38
N ILE A 1021 31.71 -13.02 16.88
CA ILE A 1021 31.59 -12.69 15.45
C ILE A 1021 32.40 -13.66 14.59
N ARG A 1022 33.67 -13.91 14.95
CA ARG A 1022 34.55 -14.82 14.21
C ARG A 1022 34.00 -16.24 14.17
N ASN A 1023 33.58 -16.79 15.31
CA ASN A 1023 33.18 -18.19 15.39
C ASN A 1023 31.79 -18.42 14.79
N MET A 1024 30.83 -17.57 15.13
CA MET A 1024 29.43 -17.74 14.75
C MET A 1024 29.15 -17.21 13.34
N TRP A 1025 29.50 -15.95 13.06
CA TRP A 1025 29.17 -15.34 11.77
C TRP A 1025 30.18 -15.69 10.67
N ALA A 1026 31.48 -15.61 10.94
CA ALA A 1026 32.48 -15.89 9.90
C ALA A 1026 32.66 -17.40 9.68
N ASP A 1027 33.12 -18.13 10.70
CA ASP A 1027 33.50 -19.54 10.55
C ASP A 1027 32.31 -20.46 10.25
N PHE A 1028 31.18 -20.26 10.92
CA PHE A 1028 29.99 -21.07 10.68
C PHE A 1028 29.08 -20.48 9.59
N MET A 1029 28.49 -19.30 9.80
CA MET A 1029 27.44 -18.79 8.92
C MET A 1029 27.93 -18.36 7.53
N LEU A 1030 29.23 -18.12 7.32
CA LEU A 1030 29.80 -17.87 5.98
C LEU A 1030 30.62 -19.04 5.45
N ASP A 1031 31.62 -19.50 6.21
CA ASP A 1031 32.66 -20.40 5.70
C ASP A 1031 32.28 -21.89 5.74
N ASP A 1032 31.25 -22.29 6.49
CA ASP A 1032 30.79 -23.69 6.47
C ASP A 1032 30.29 -24.05 5.05
N PRO A 1033 30.69 -25.20 4.47
CA PRO A 1033 30.33 -25.60 3.10
C PRO A 1033 28.82 -25.72 2.82
N ARG A 1034 28.00 -25.78 3.87
CA ARG A 1034 26.54 -25.84 3.78
C ARG A 1034 25.90 -24.45 3.69
N MET A 1035 26.67 -23.39 3.93
CA MET A 1035 26.22 -21.99 3.92
C MET A 1035 26.45 -21.32 2.56
N THR A 1036 26.00 -20.06 2.47
CA THR A 1036 25.96 -19.30 1.21
C THR A 1036 27.23 -18.51 0.95
N ASN A 1037 28.14 -18.42 1.93
CA ASN A 1037 29.35 -17.60 1.88
C ASN A 1037 29.10 -16.11 1.52
N SER A 1038 27.87 -15.62 1.73
CA SER A 1038 27.46 -14.29 1.28
C SER A 1038 26.32 -13.67 2.08
N THR A 1039 25.53 -14.48 2.78
CA THR A 1039 24.37 -14.05 3.55
C THR A 1039 24.25 -14.82 4.86
N PHE A 1040 23.37 -14.38 5.74
CA PHE A 1040 23.21 -14.96 7.07
C PHE A 1040 21.91 -15.73 7.25
N ILE A 1041 22.04 -16.92 7.84
CA ILE A 1041 20.94 -17.84 8.16
C ILE A 1041 20.10 -17.36 9.34
N GLU A 1042 18.82 -17.69 9.30
CA GLU A 1042 17.79 -17.34 10.27
C GLU A 1042 18.02 -17.96 11.67
N GLY A 1043 18.42 -19.22 11.73
CA GLY A 1043 18.63 -19.96 12.97
C GLY A 1043 19.09 -21.38 12.68
N TYR A 1044 19.71 -22.04 13.65
CA TYR A 1044 20.25 -23.40 13.50
C TYR A 1044 20.45 -24.07 14.86
N SER A 1045 20.92 -25.31 14.89
CA SER A 1045 21.09 -26.07 16.13
C SER A 1045 22.47 -25.82 16.74
N THR A 1046 22.55 -25.92 18.06
CA THR A 1046 23.81 -25.97 18.83
C THR A 1046 24.75 -27.10 18.40
N THR A 1047 24.26 -28.10 17.66
CA THR A 1047 25.08 -29.16 17.03
C THR A 1047 25.73 -28.73 15.71
N GLY A 1048 25.37 -27.56 15.18
CA GLY A 1048 25.76 -27.08 13.86
C GLY A 1048 24.95 -27.70 12.72
N GLU A 1049 23.92 -28.50 13.01
CA GLU A 1049 22.95 -28.95 12.01
C GLU A 1049 22.08 -27.77 11.54
N LEU A 1050 21.75 -27.75 10.25
CA LEU A 1050 20.80 -26.79 9.67
C LEU A 1050 19.37 -27.20 10.04
N HIS A 1051 19.10 -27.17 11.35
CA HIS A 1051 17.84 -27.48 12.00
C HIS A 1051 17.54 -26.35 12.97
N TYR A 1052 16.33 -25.82 12.92
CA TYR A 1052 15.86 -24.82 13.86
C TYR A 1052 14.66 -25.41 14.57
N ALA A 1053 14.79 -25.69 15.87
CA ALA A 1053 13.84 -26.47 16.66
C ALA A 1053 12.36 -26.06 16.51
N PRO A 1054 12.02 -24.77 16.36
CA PRO A 1054 10.63 -24.35 16.12
C PRO A 1054 10.03 -24.84 14.81
N TYR A 1055 10.85 -25.23 13.84
CA TYR A 1055 10.40 -25.70 12.53
C TYR A 1055 10.38 -27.21 12.40
N PRO A 1056 9.29 -27.79 11.86
CA PRO A 1056 9.24 -29.20 11.52
C PRO A 1056 10.01 -29.52 10.23
N ASN A 1057 10.30 -28.52 9.40
CA ASN A 1057 10.94 -28.67 8.09
C ASN A 1057 12.25 -27.86 8.04
N ASN A 1058 13.38 -28.54 7.86
CA ASN A 1058 14.69 -27.89 7.84
C ASN A 1058 14.94 -27.06 6.58
N ALA A 1059 14.39 -27.48 5.43
CA ALA A 1059 14.56 -26.75 4.16
C ALA A 1059 13.81 -25.40 4.16
N LEU A 1060 12.95 -25.17 5.16
CA LEU A 1060 12.24 -23.91 5.36
C LEU A 1060 13.20 -22.79 5.77
N ILE A 1061 14.15 -23.08 6.67
CA ILE A 1061 15.05 -22.09 7.31
C ILE A 1061 15.64 -21.17 6.24
N SER A 1062 15.50 -19.85 6.42
CA SER A 1062 16.06 -18.90 5.45
C SER A 1062 17.56 -18.75 5.66
N HIS A 1063 18.34 -18.75 4.58
CA HIS A 1063 19.78 -18.45 4.60
C HIS A 1063 20.12 -16.98 4.28
N ALA A 1064 19.10 -16.12 4.18
CA ALA A 1064 19.23 -14.68 4.05
C ALA A 1064 18.13 -13.99 4.87
N HIS A 1065 18.41 -13.76 6.15
CA HIS A 1065 17.47 -13.24 7.14
C HIS A 1065 18.02 -11.99 7.85
N GLY A 1066 17.24 -10.91 7.85
CA GLY A 1066 17.65 -9.58 8.33
C GLY A 1066 17.95 -9.53 9.82
N TRP A 1067 17.29 -10.36 10.62
CA TRP A 1067 17.56 -10.43 12.05
C TRP A 1067 18.94 -11.01 12.42
N SER A 1068 19.67 -11.54 11.43
CA SER A 1068 20.99 -12.15 11.63
C SER A 1068 22.13 -11.17 11.37
N THR A 1069 21.81 -9.89 11.20
CA THR A 1069 22.74 -8.89 10.64
C THR A 1069 23.36 -7.94 11.69
N GLY A 1070 23.22 -8.28 12.98
CA GLY A 1070 23.72 -7.51 14.13
C GLY A 1070 25.21 -7.11 14.10
N PRO A 1071 26.16 -7.92 13.58
CA PRO A 1071 27.58 -7.55 13.58
C PRO A 1071 27.90 -6.21 12.90
N MET A 1072 27.15 -5.80 11.87
CA MET A 1072 27.44 -4.55 11.16
C MET A 1072 27.35 -3.33 12.07
N SER A 1073 26.23 -3.20 12.78
CA SER A 1073 26.01 -2.07 13.68
C SER A 1073 26.95 -2.17 14.89
N ALA A 1074 27.19 -3.37 15.40
CA ALA A 1074 28.11 -3.58 16.53
C ALA A 1074 29.56 -3.19 16.19
N LEU A 1075 30.08 -3.63 15.05
CA LEU A 1075 31.43 -3.26 14.59
C LEU A 1075 31.53 -1.75 14.33
N THR A 1076 30.52 -1.16 13.71
CA THR A 1076 30.54 0.29 13.39
C THR A 1076 30.47 1.15 14.65
N THR A 1077 29.58 0.78 15.57
CA THR A 1077 29.30 1.53 16.80
C THR A 1077 30.40 1.39 17.83
N TYR A 1078 30.94 0.18 18.01
CA TYR A 1078 31.89 -0.10 19.09
C TYR A 1078 33.34 -0.20 18.61
N VAL A 1079 33.63 -0.85 17.48
CA VAL A 1079 35.01 -0.94 16.95
C VAL A 1079 35.39 0.36 16.24
N GLY A 1080 34.55 0.82 15.32
CA GLY A 1080 34.68 2.17 14.74
C GLY A 1080 34.47 3.26 15.80
N GLY A 1081 33.65 2.97 16.81
CA GLY A 1081 33.39 3.88 17.91
C GLY A 1081 32.36 4.97 17.59
N ILE A 1082 31.74 4.95 16.41
CA ILE A 1082 30.85 6.03 15.95
C ILE A 1082 29.46 5.85 16.56
N GLN A 1083 29.08 6.76 17.46
CA GLN A 1083 27.79 6.73 18.16
C GLN A 1083 27.01 8.02 17.89
N LEU A 1084 25.80 7.89 17.36
CA LEU A 1084 24.87 9.01 17.23
C LEU A 1084 24.14 9.17 18.57
N LEU A 1085 24.31 10.30 19.23
CA LEU A 1085 23.68 10.58 20.53
C LEU A 1085 22.33 11.30 20.37
N SER A 1086 22.15 11.98 19.25
CA SER A 1086 20.87 12.55 18.82
C SER A 1086 20.67 12.31 17.32
N GLU A 1087 19.52 12.77 16.84
CA GLU A 1087 19.00 12.52 15.51
C GLU A 1087 19.96 12.92 14.40
N ALA A 1088 20.10 12.04 13.41
CA ALA A 1088 21.02 12.12 12.28
C ALA A 1088 22.49 12.40 12.65
N GLY A 1089 22.85 12.32 13.94
CA GLY A 1089 24.18 12.66 14.44
C GLY A 1089 24.41 14.14 14.72
N ALA A 1090 23.37 14.94 14.99
CA ALA A 1090 23.55 16.33 15.40
C ALA A 1090 24.42 16.45 16.66
N THR A 1091 24.32 15.47 17.56
CA THR A 1091 25.29 15.20 18.60
C THR A 1091 25.84 13.78 18.48
N TRP A 1092 27.13 13.61 18.74
CA TRP A 1092 27.81 12.33 18.52
C TRP A 1092 28.91 12.06 19.55
N ALA A 1093 29.30 10.80 19.67
CA ALA A 1093 30.51 10.38 20.35
C ALA A 1093 31.34 9.46 19.45
N ILE A 1094 32.67 9.63 19.46
CA ILE A 1094 33.61 8.70 18.83
C ILE A 1094 34.47 8.06 19.91
N VAL A 1095 34.19 6.80 20.22
CA VAL A 1095 34.83 6.03 21.30
C VAL A 1095 35.20 4.63 20.80
N PRO A 1096 36.34 4.47 20.11
CA PRO A 1096 36.77 3.17 19.61
C PRO A 1096 37.02 2.15 20.72
N GLN A 1097 36.64 0.90 20.49
CA GLN A 1097 37.02 -0.26 21.28
C GLN A 1097 37.87 -1.21 20.43
N VAL A 1098 39.18 -1.22 20.69
CA VAL A 1098 40.15 -1.88 19.80
C VAL A 1098 40.20 -3.41 19.96
N GLY A 1099 39.89 -3.94 21.14
CA GLY A 1099 39.98 -5.39 21.39
C GLY A 1099 41.38 -5.94 21.09
N ASP A 1100 41.45 -6.94 20.21
CA ASP A 1100 42.69 -7.53 19.70
C ASP A 1100 43.06 -7.06 18.28
N LEU A 1101 42.35 -6.04 17.76
CA LEU A 1101 42.64 -5.42 16.47
C LEU A 1101 43.74 -4.37 16.60
N THR A 1102 44.46 -4.16 15.50
CA THR A 1102 45.56 -3.19 15.40
C THR A 1102 45.20 -1.96 14.57
N HIS A 1103 44.20 -2.06 13.69
CA HIS A 1103 43.64 -0.91 12.99
C HIS A 1103 42.20 -1.19 12.54
N ALA A 1104 41.43 -0.13 12.39
CA ALA A 1104 40.16 -0.13 11.67
C ALA A 1104 39.91 1.20 10.96
N ASP A 1105 39.16 1.16 9.87
CA ASP A 1105 38.67 2.29 9.08
C ASP A 1105 37.18 2.07 8.85
N VAL A 1106 36.37 2.97 9.40
CA VAL A 1106 34.92 2.83 9.46
C VAL A 1106 34.28 4.16 9.14
N GLY A 1107 33.22 4.15 8.34
CA GLY A 1107 32.43 5.35 8.11
C GLY A 1107 31.09 5.06 7.45
N PHE A 1108 30.21 6.06 7.49
CA PHE A 1108 28.91 6.07 6.85
C PHE A 1108 28.41 7.51 6.72
N SER A 1109 27.31 7.73 6.00
CA SER A 1109 26.70 9.05 5.87
C SER A 1109 25.28 9.07 6.43
N THR A 1110 24.89 10.20 7.01
CA THR A 1110 23.50 10.51 7.37
C THR A 1110 22.97 11.68 6.53
N SER A 1111 21.76 12.13 6.82
CA SER A 1111 21.20 13.35 6.24
C SER A 1111 21.98 14.63 6.59
N LEU A 1112 22.82 14.61 7.64
CA LEU A 1112 23.69 15.74 8.01
C LEU A 1112 25.06 15.71 7.33
N GLY A 1113 25.54 14.53 6.91
CA GLY A 1113 26.85 14.38 6.26
C GLY A 1113 27.57 13.09 6.65
N GLY A 1114 28.84 13.00 6.27
CA GLY A 1114 29.69 11.83 6.55
C GLY A 1114 30.21 11.79 7.98
N PHE A 1115 30.26 10.59 8.55
CA PHE A 1115 30.98 10.24 9.76
C PHE A 1115 32.07 9.23 9.39
N SER A 1116 33.29 9.46 9.85
CA SER A 1116 34.37 8.48 9.76
C SER A 1116 35.22 8.43 11.04
N SER A 1117 35.74 7.25 11.31
CA SER A 1117 36.65 6.95 12.40
C SER A 1117 37.67 5.93 11.89
N LYS A 1118 38.92 6.38 11.79
CA LYS A 1118 40.03 5.57 11.35
C LYS A 1118 41.10 5.61 12.41
N TRP A 1119 41.48 4.46 12.93
CA TRP A 1119 42.43 4.38 14.02
C TRP A 1119 43.44 3.26 13.81
N SER A 1120 44.60 3.42 14.43
CA SER A 1120 45.62 2.39 14.54
C SER A 1120 46.24 2.41 15.93
N THR A 1121 46.66 1.24 16.41
CA THR A 1121 47.19 1.09 17.77
C THR A 1121 48.31 0.07 17.82
N ASN A 1122 49.27 0.33 18.71
CA ASN A 1122 50.26 -0.63 19.17
C ASN A 1122 50.45 -0.49 20.69
N THR A 1123 51.48 -1.13 21.25
CA THR A 1123 51.74 -1.09 22.71
C THR A 1123 52.06 0.30 23.25
N THR A 1124 52.48 1.23 22.40
CA THR A 1124 53.01 2.54 22.78
C THR A 1124 52.29 3.73 22.14
N VAL A 1125 51.60 3.54 21.02
CA VAL A 1125 50.96 4.62 20.27
C VAL A 1125 49.54 4.23 19.90
N PHE A 1126 48.60 5.13 20.14
CA PHE A 1126 47.24 5.10 19.59
C PHE A 1126 47.04 6.34 18.72
N HIS A 1127 46.59 6.14 17.49
CA HIS A 1127 46.33 7.19 16.51
C HIS A 1127 44.89 7.11 16.05
N LEU A 1128 44.22 8.26 15.94
CA LEU A 1128 42.81 8.39 15.57
C LEU A 1128 42.61 9.59 14.65
N GLU A 1129 42.10 9.33 13.45
CA GLU A 1129 41.55 10.29 12.50
C GLU A 1129 40.02 10.20 12.54
N ILE A 1130 39.34 11.34 12.65
CA ILE A 1130 37.88 11.42 12.57
C ILE A 1130 37.45 12.51 11.59
N SER A 1131 36.32 12.27 10.92
CA SER A 1131 35.58 13.28 10.16
C SER A 1131 34.12 13.24 10.58
N THR A 1132 33.53 14.41 10.83
CA THR A 1132 32.13 14.54 11.29
C THR A 1132 31.48 15.76 10.65
N PRO A 1133 30.15 15.80 10.47
CA PRO A 1133 29.50 16.87 9.73
C PRO A 1133 29.63 18.25 10.39
N GLU A 1134 29.91 19.30 9.62
CA GLU A 1134 29.90 20.68 10.12
C GLU A 1134 28.55 21.03 10.78
N GLY A 1135 28.58 21.82 11.86
CA GLY A 1135 27.39 22.20 12.62
C GLY A 1135 26.92 21.15 13.64
N SER A 1136 27.47 19.93 13.61
CA SER A 1136 27.30 18.95 14.69
C SER A 1136 28.23 19.23 15.87
N THR A 1137 28.00 18.58 17.02
CA THR A 1137 28.90 18.66 18.17
C THR A 1137 29.11 17.30 18.82
N GLY A 1138 30.30 17.04 19.35
CA GLY A 1138 30.57 15.74 19.93
C GLY A 1138 31.72 15.65 20.90
N THR A 1139 31.95 14.41 21.33
CA THR A 1139 32.96 14.04 22.30
C THR A 1139 33.77 12.86 21.78
N VAL A 1140 35.08 12.87 22.01
CA VAL A 1140 35.99 11.78 21.62
C VAL A 1140 36.57 11.13 22.86
N GLY A 1141 36.56 9.79 22.90
CA GLY A 1141 37.25 8.99 23.90
C GLY A 1141 38.53 8.41 23.31
N LEU A 1142 39.68 8.98 23.69
CA LEU A 1142 41.00 8.56 23.23
C LEU A 1142 41.57 7.46 24.13
N LEU A 1143 41.96 6.33 23.54
CA LEU A 1143 42.56 5.22 24.28
C LEU A 1143 44.01 5.52 24.62
N LEU A 1144 44.42 5.24 25.85
CA LEU A 1144 45.82 5.14 26.21
C LEU A 1144 46.34 3.78 25.71
N PRO A 1145 47.40 3.75 24.88
CA PRO A 1145 47.91 2.51 24.31
C PRO A 1145 48.47 1.59 25.41
N GLY A 1146 48.35 0.28 25.21
CA GLY A 1146 48.83 -0.73 26.17
C GLY A 1146 48.15 -0.64 27.54
N ASN A 1147 48.94 -0.78 28.62
CA ASN A 1147 48.47 -0.65 30.01
C ASN A 1147 48.92 0.67 30.66
N HIS A 1148 49.25 1.68 29.84
CA HIS A 1148 49.71 2.98 30.33
C HIS A 1148 48.57 3.74 31.02
N THR A 1149 48.85 4.37 32.16
CA THR A 1149 47.89 5.20 32.90
C THR A 1149 48.07 6.70 32.64
N SER A 1150 49.17 7.06 31.98
CA SER A 1150 49.46 8.40 31.48
C SER A 1150 50.03 8.35 30.06
N ALA A 1151 49.78 9.38 29.27
CA ALA A 1151 50.27 9.49 27.90
C ALA A 1151 50.55 10.95 27.51
N ILE A 1152 51.35 11.15 26.47
CA ILE A 1152 51.50 12.41 25.75
C ILE A 1152 50.43 12.48 24.66
N LEU A 1153 49.62 13.54 24.67
CA LEU A 1153 48.60 13.82 23.67
C LEU A 1153 49.08 14.91 22.70
N THR A 1154 48.94 14.65 21.41
CA THR A 1154 49.08 15.62 20.33
C THR A 1154 47.80 15.62 19.49
N GLY A 1155 47.22 16.78 19.21
CA GLY A 1155 45.99 16.91 18.41
C GLY A 1155 45.08 18.05 18.89
N LYS A 1156 44.42 18.74 17.95
CA LYS A 1156 43.57 19.95 18.15
C LYS A 1156 44.08 20.91 19.24
N ASP A 1157 44.96 21.83 18.86
CA ASP A 1157 45.53 22.88 19.73
C ASP A 1157 46.27 22.37 20.98
N ARG A 1158 46.54 21.05 21.06
CA ARG A 1158 47.32 20.42 22.13
C ARG A 1158 48.57 19.81 21.52
N ASP A 1159 49.71 20.24 22.04
CA ASP A 1159 51.02 19.80 21.58
C ASP A 1159 51.87 19.40 22.79
N GLY A 1160 51.91 18.09 23.07
CA GLY A 1160 52.73 17.54 24.14
C GLY A 1160 52.08 17.50 25.54
N ASP A 1161 50.75 17.62 25.63
CA ASP A 1161 50.05 17.58 26.92
C ASP A 1161 50.16 16.20 27.58
N ILE A 1162 50.51 16.15 28.88
CA ILE A 1162 50.44 14.90 29.66
C ILE A 1162 49.00 14.71 30.14
N VAL A 1163 48.39 13.61 29.72
CA VAL A 1163 47.01 13.24 30.05
C VAL A 1163 46.97 11.95 30.86
N HIS A 1164 45.93 11.80 31.68
CA HIS A 1164 45.67 10.60 32.47
C HIS A 1164 44.37 9.95 32.02
N GLY A 1165 44.41 8.63 31.81
CA GLY A 1165 43.23 7.86 31.47
C GLY A 1165 42.30 7.66 32.67
N ASP A 1166 41.02 7.44 32.38
CA ASP A 1166 40.05 6.96 33.37
C ASP A 1166 40.31 5.48 33.73
N LYS A 1167 39.39 4.87 34.49
CA LYS A 1167 39.50 3.46 34.91
C LYS A 1167 39.53 2.47 33.74
N LEU A 1168 39.07 2.88 32.56
CA LEU A 1168 39.07 2.10 31.33
C LEU A 1168 40.21 2.52 30.38
N GLY A 1169 41.14 3.35 30.86
CA GLY A 1169 42.26 3.83 30.05
C GLY A 1169 41.85 4.82 28.96
N ARG A 1170 40.75 5.56 29.15
CA ARG A 1170 40.26 6.56 28.18
C ARG A 1170 40.50 7.98 28.67
N TYR A 1171 40.92 8.84 27.77
CA TYR A 1171 40.98 10.28 27.97
C TYR A 1171 39.92 10.98 27.11
N TRP A 1172 39.12 11.84 27.72
CA TRP A 1172 37.93 12.42 27.09
C TRP A 1172 38.19 13.85 26.58
N VAL A 1173 37.83 14.09 25.32
CA VAL A 1173 37.85 15.42 24.69
C VAL A 1173 36.42 15.79 24.31
N GLY A 1174 35.78 16.65 25.10
CA GLY A 1174 34.40 17.08 24.89
C GLY A 1174 34.26 18.43 24.17
N GLY A 1175 33.06 18.71 23.67
CA GLY A 1175 32.70 20.00 23.07
C GLY A 1175 33.37 20.26 21.72
N LEU A 1176 33.69 19.20 20.97
CA LEU A 1176 34.23 19.33 19.63
C LEU A 1176 33.10 19.75 18.67
N ALA A 1177 33.30 20.85 17.95
CA ALA A 1177 32.49 21.14 16.77
C ALA A 1177 32.76 20.10 15.68
N GLY A 1178 31.80 19.84 14.81
CA GLY A 1178 31.99 18.98 13.64
C GLY A 1178 33.13 19.45 12.74
N GLY A 1179 33.79 18.50 12.09
CA GLY A 1179 34.96 18.71 11.24
C GLY A 1179 35.96 17.56 11.32
N ASP A 1180 37.13 17.76 10.72
CA ASP A 1180 38.22 16.80 10.67
C ASP A 1180 39.19 16.99 11.83
N TYR A 1181 39.54 15.90 12.51
CA TYR A 1181 40.52 15.93 13.60
C TYR A 1181 41.45 14.72 13.57
N GLU A 1182 42.68 14.96 14.00
CA GLU A 1182 43.69 13.93 14.18
C GLU A 1182 44.25 13.99 15.61
N PHE A 1183 44.34 12.84 16.25
CA PHE A 1183 44.87 12.67 17.60
C PHE A 1183 45.93 11.58 17.62
N THR A 1184 47.05 11.87 18.29
CA THR A 1184 48.11 10.91 18.59
C THR A 1184 48.32 10.85 20.10
N VAL A 1185 48.23 9.65 20.66
CA VAL A 1185 48.43 9.36 22.08
C VAL A 1185 49.64 8.44 22.22
N VAL A 1186 50.68 8.88 22.94
CA VAL A 1186 51.91 8.12 23.17
C VAL A 1186 52.03 7.76 24.65
N GLY A 1187 52.01 6.47 24.99
CA GLY A 1187 52.09 5.97 26.37
C GLY A 1187 53.41 6.32 27.06
N LEU A 1188 53.33 6.65 28.35
CA LEU A 1188 54.46 7.04 29.21
C LEU A 1188 54.88 5.95 30.20
#